data_AF-A0A6L9IMM7-F1
#
_entry.id   AF-A0A6L9IMM7-F1
#
_cell.length_a   1.000
_cell.length_b   1.000
_cell.length_c   1.000
_cell.angle_alpha   90.00
_cell.angle_beta   90.00
_cell.angle_gamma   90.00
#
_symmetry.space_group_name_H-M   'P 1'
#
loop_
_entity.id
_entity.type
_entity.pdbx_description
1 polymer ?
#
loop_
_entity_poly.entity_id
_entity_poly.type
_entity_poly.pdbx_seq_one_letter_code
_entity_poly.pdbx_strand_id
1 'polypeptide(L)'
;MPPRKRIAVPPEDPLGEADTPEQSDFDDDISADELDEVREQPDTQPGKTRRVLAEEPLLTTLFRETLVERDDPVLHDFVEHVLSPLAQTVGMESAKGGDFAQQKQAAYEAGGHPQAMRDPADYSRDQTMRAHLLNGMLPTLQIARQLHVWGADTLRNWSETTERLFIAGYMLHDYTKLTAVKQAFADEGLVEWHNPDAARIPVIERIFADLCARLKLDAFLGPLGGAQPYLHDLIYIAHNTQRWQGTALSPSLLPRIHTASDVYTQAADASRLADLLAYVARTPRDMAANKAIDEALRKFTFSMDVPGKVWARLTYHHVAENRGVLLNFVHKAVLAALTHEARVPLLFAPSGVVYLERYDALPPPPPAVLIRQIIEEIREKTGEKLMNDGKGARRGNVTLQIDDSYNDYFDLPSLIRQSHKIVFRHIRSNKSVGRLEPVQSKGWASGDNIPPLPTGKGDARLDQIAEWAGFLEVQFRERLGDNGFDLAAWLLPQLGIDDLEPGFRALENDPGARRGGGIKYWWFWAAAHVLNRQPFSPDEVGALLERLSDELAAALPADLPPAARIDETKWADLADYLARVLTIGGAKTGTWSATDEIHRYINAKKARGGRAVCAMCGDVYTVTKPKETVIAFQPGVYTARVKLGASSNTRSLCSICALEQLLRQLFVDNLDSGSRVEEQRVRYLSLYPSYFFTPETLYLVWRFYLNFQHVRFSSDLRRALQDALLAP
;
A
#
# COMPACT_ATOMS: atom_id res chain seq x y z
N MET A 1 -14.74 -16.43 64.08
CA MET A 1 -13.57 -17.35 64.21
C MET A 1 -14.04 -18.70 64.73
N PRO A 2 -14.01 -19.73 63.89
CA PRO A 2 -13.64 -21.09 64.29
C PRO A 2 -12.34 -21.54 63.57
N PRO A 3 -11.63 -22.57 64.08
CA PRO A 3 -10.20 -22.73 63.87
C PRO A 3 -9.81 -23.47 62.58
N ARG A 4 -8.62 -23.13 62.10
CA ARG A 4 -7.88 -23.72 60.99
C ARG A 4 -7.76 -25.24 61.11
N LYS A 5 -8.16 -25.97 60.06
CA LYS A 5 -7.63 -27.31 59.76
C LYS A 5 -6.51 -27.18 58.73
N ARG A 6 -5.28 -27.52 59.16
CA ARG A 6 -4.15 -27.80 58.28
C ARG A 6 -4.48 -29.09 57.50
N ILE A 7 -4.38 -29.04 56.17
CA ILE A 7 -4.30 -30.23 55.33
C ILE A 7 -2.95 -30.18 54.61
N ALA A 8 -2.26 -31.31 54.67
CA ALA A 8 -0.86 -31.52 54.38
C ALA A 8 -0.53 -31.38 52.88
N VAL A 9 0.70 -30.90 52.63
CA VAL A 9 1.37 -30.92 51.33
C VAL A 9 1.85 -32.35 51.07
N PRO A 10 1.51 -32.99 49.93
CA PRO A 10 2.13 -34.24 49.53
C PRO A 10 3.53 -34.00 48.92
N PRO A 11 4.44 -34.97 49.05
CA PRO A 11 5.84 -34.84 48.65
C PRO A 11 6.01 -34.84 47.13
N GLU A 12 7.04 -34.12 46.69
CA GLU A 12 7.53 -34.04 45.32
C GLU A 12 7.91 -35.44 44.79
N ASP A 13 7.31 -35.83 43.67
CA ASP A 13 7.71 -37.02 42.91
C ASP A 13 8.92 -36.65 42.01
N PRO A 14 9.97 -37.49 41.93
CA PRO A 14 11.15 -37.20 41.14
C PRO A 14 10.88 -37.44 39.65
N LEU A 15 11.26 -36.44 38.86
CA LEU A 15 11.53 -36.44 37.42
C LEU A 15 11.51 -37.84 36.75
N GLY A 16 10.39 -38.17 36.12
CA GLY A 16 10.34 -39.19 35.08
C GLY A 16 10.93 -38.63 33.79
N GLU A 17 11.96 -39.30 33.27
CA GLU A 17 12.55 -39.07 31.95
C GLU A 17 11.44 -39.05 30.88
N ALA A 18 11.24 -37.87 30.29
CA ALA A 18 10.44 -37.74 29.09
C ALA A 18 11.31 -38.11 27.88
N ASP A 19 10.84 -39.10 27.12
CA ASP A 19 11.31 -39.46 25.78
C ASP A 19 11.63 -38.20 24.97
N THR A 20 12.88 -38.13 24.51
CA THR A 20 13.30 -37.20 23.47
C THR A 20 12.72 -37.70 22.14
N PRO A 21 11.86 -36.93 21.44
CA PRO A 21 11.55 -37.25 20.06
C PRO A 21 12.79 -36.96 19.24
N GLU A 22 13.26 -38.00 18.54
CA GLU A 22 14.33 -37.96 17.54
C GLU A 22 14.20 -36.71 16.65
N GLN A 23 15.26 -35.91 16.63
CA GLN A 23 15.49 -34.92 15.58
C GLN A 23 15.65 -35.69 14.27
N SER A 24 14.62 -35.69 13.43
CA SER A 24 14.77 -36.09 12.04
C SER A 24 15.44 -34.95 11.29
N ASP A 25 16.73 -35.09 11.03
CA ASP A 25 17.45 -34.35 10.01
C ASP A 25 16.71 -34.50 8.67
N PHE A 26 16.19 -33.38 8.15
CA PHE A 26 15.72 -33.29 6.77
C PHE A 26 16.52 -32.19 6.08
N ASP A 27 17.47 -32.64 5.27
CA ASP A 27 18.20 -31.85 4.27
C ASP A 27 17.20 -31.26 3.26
N ASP A 28 16.92 -29.96 3.38
CA ASP A 28 16.27 -29.15 2.35
C ASP A 28 17.35 -28.63 1.37
N ASP A 29 17.75 -29.47 0.40
CA ASP A 29 18.51 -29.03 -0.76
C ASP A 29 17.53 -28.65 -1.88
N ILE A 30 17.11 -27.38 -1.89
CA ILE A 30 16.45 -26.75 -3.05
C ILE A 30 17.27 -25.51 -3.38
N SER A 31 18.03 -25.59 -4.48
CA SER A 31 18.88 -24.52 -5.00
C SER A 31 18.07 -23.28 -5.37
N ALA A 32 18.57 -22.12 -4.93
CA ALA A 32 17.95 -20.81 -5.03
C ALA A 32 17.82 -20.20 -6.45
N ASP A 33 18.11 -20.96 -7.51
CA ASP A 33 18.31 -20.42 -8.87
C ASP A 33 17.14 -20.70 -9.85
N GLU A 34 16.00 -21.26 -9.43
CA GLU A 34 14.90 -21.67 -10.34
C GLU A 34 13.53 -21.01 -10.06
N LEU A 35 13.49 -19.83 -9.42
CA LEU A 35 12.23 -19.11 -9.12
C LEU A 35 12.02 -17.78 -9.87
N ASP A 36 12.91 -17.42 -10.80
CA ASP A 36 12.95 -16.07 -11.40
C ASP A 36 12.17 -15.86 -12.71
N GLU A 37 11.38 -16.82 -13.19
CA GLU A 37 10.61 -16.62 -14.42
C GLU A 37 9.10 -16.54 -14.15
N VAL A 38 8.60 -15.30 -14.01
CA VAL A 38 7.33 -14.73 -14.54
C VAL A 38 6.97 -13.44 -13.76
N ARG A 39 7.47 -12.28 -14.21
CA ARG A 39 6.68 -11.08 -14.54
C ARG A 39 7.54 -9.87 -14.90
N GLU A 40 7.28 -9.33 -16.08
CA GLU A 40 7.85 -8.11 -16.65
C GLU A 40 7.51 -6.85 -15.82
N GLN A 41 8.47 -6.40 -15.03
CA GLN A 41 9.00 -5.04 -15.10
C GLN A 41 10.45 -5.19 -15.59
N PRO A 42 11.11 -4.17 -16.16
CA PRO A 42 12.54 -4.31 -16.45
C PRO A 42 13.26 -4.50 -15.12
N ASP A 43 13.46 -5.76 -14.77
CA ASP A 43 14.36 -6.20 -13.74
C ASP A 43 15.75 -5.94 -14.32
N THR A 44 16.15 -4.67 -14.29
CA THR A 44 17.57 -4.41 -14.13
C THR A 44 17.91 -5.02 -12.77
N GLN A 45 18.25 -6.31 -12.73
CA GLN A 45 19.16 -6.81 -11.72
C GLN A 45 20.28 -5.77 -11.69
N PRO A 46 20.44 -4.98 -10.61
CA PRO A 46 21.50 -4.00 -10.58
C PRO A 46 22.78 -4.82 -10.48
N GLY A 47 23.38 -5.10 -11.64
CA GLY A 47 24.55 -5.97 -11.74
C GLY A 47 25.61 -5.44 -10.81
N LYS A 48 25.88 -6.16 -9.71
CA LYS A 48 26.84 -5.85 -8.63
C LYS A 48 27.32 -4.40 -8.62
N THR A 49 26.39 -3.45 -8.57
CA THR A 49 26.77 -2.06 -8.77
C THR A 49 27.35 -1.58 -7.46
N ARG A 50 28.65 -1.23 -7.47
CA ARG A 50 29.37 -0.79 -6.28
C ARG A 50 28.62 0.39 -5.66
N ARG A 51 28.07 0.21 -4.47
CA ARG A 51 27.40 1.29 -3.72
C ARG A 51 28.47 2.22 -3.16
N VAL A 52 28.36 3.51 -3.45
CA VAL A 52 29.23 4.58 -2.95
C VAL A 52 28.40 5.57 -2.13
N LEU A 53 29.04 6.30 -1.22
CA LEU A 53 28.37 7.40 -0.53
C LEU A 53 28.09 8.52 -1.53
N ALA A 54 26.89 9.11 -1.47
CA ALA A 54 26.54 10.25 -2.30
C ALA A 54 27.37 11.48 -1.88
N GLU A 55 27.94 12.19 -2.86
CA GLU A 55 28.66 13.45 -2.64
C GLU A 55 27.70 14.60 -2.31
N GLU A 56 26.46 14.49 -2.75
CA GLU A 56 25.39 15.46 -2.50
C GLU A 56 24.41 15.00 -1.39
N PRO A 57 23.69 15.93 -0.75
CA PRO A 57 22.64 15.58 0.18
C PRO A 57 21.55 14.72 -0.48
N LEU A 58 21.12 13.66 0.23
CA LEU A 58 20.12 12.69 -0.24
C LEU A 58 18.86 13.34 -0.84
N LEU A 59 18.37 14.42 -0.23
CA LEU A 59 17.19 15.14 -0.71
C LEU A 59 17.39 15.66 -2.13
N THR A 60 18.54 16.27 -2.42
CA THR A 60 18.86 16.86 -3.74
C THR A 60 19.03 15.78 -4.79
N THR A 61 19.78 14.72 -4.48
CA THR A 61 20.00 13.60 -5.39
C THR A 61 18.68 12.94 -5.78
N LEU A 62 17.84 12.60 -4.79
CA LEU A 62 16.56 11.96 -5.08
C LEU A 62 15.59 12.90 -5.80
N PHE A 63 15.55 14.20 -5.47
CA PHE A 63 14.73 15.17 -6.22
C PHE A 63 15.19 15.30 -7.67
N ARG A 64 16.50 15.32 -7.93
CA ARG A 64 17.01 15.36 -9.31
C ARG A 64 16.54 14.13 -10.09
N GLU A 65 16.65 12.95 -9.48
CA GLU A 65 16.15 11.69 -10.07
C GLU A 65 14.63 11.71 -10.32
N THR A 66 13.84 12.38 -9.47
CA THR A 66 12.38 12.47 -9.68
C THR A 66 11.99 13.34 -10.86
N LEU A 67 12.86 14.26 -11.27
CA LEU A 67 12.60 15.20 -12.35
C LEU A 67 13.17 14.75 -13.71
N VAL A 68 14.02 13.71 -13.77
CA VAL A 68 14.64 13.25 -15.03
C VAL A 68 13.62 12.96 -16.13
N GLU A 69 12.48 12.36 -15.76
CA GLU A 69 11.40 11.99 -16.68
C GLU A 69 10.39 13.12 -16.90
N ARG A 70 10.61 14.32 -16.33
CA ARG A 70 9.69 15.47 -16.38
C ARG A 70 10.31 16.63 -17.16
N ASP A 71 9.54 17.14 -18.12
CA ASP A 71 9.87 18.37 -18.84
C ASP A 71 9.44 19.59 -18.01
N ASP A 72 10.28 19.97 -17.04
CA ASP A 72 10.02 21.06 -16.10
C ASP A 72 11.29 21.88 -15.81
N PRO A 73 11.69 22.78 -16.72
CA PRO A 73 12.96 23.51 -16.61
C PRO A 73 13.04 24.35 -15.32
N VAL A 74 11.91 24.86 -14.83
CA VAL A 74 11.87 25.65 -13.59
C VAL A 74 12.20 24.78 -12.38
N LEU A 75 11.58 23.60 -12.24
CA LEU A 75 11.92 22.70 -11.13
C LEU A 75 13.33 22.12 -11.25
N HIS A 76 13.81 21.84 -12.48
CA HIS A 76 15.20 21.43 -12.71
C HIS A 76 16.19 22.49 -12.21
N ASP A 77 16.02 23.75 -12.60
CA ASP A 77 16.87 24.85 -12.14
C ASP A 77 16.77 25.05 -10.61
N PHE A 78 15.57 24.89 -10.03
CA PHE A 78 15.38 24.98 -8.59
C PHE A 78 16.16 23.89 -7.84
N VAL A 79 16.10 22.64 -8.32
CA VAL A 79 16.85 21.53 -7.70
C VAL A 79 18.35 21.73 -7.85
N GLU A 80 18.80 22.16 -9.03
CA GLU A 80 20.22 22.32 -9.33
C GLU A 80 20.85 23.49 -8.57
N HIS A 81 20.15 24.61 -8.41
CA HIS A 81 20.72 25.81 -7.82
C HIS A 81 20.29 26.04 -6.38
N VAL A 82 19.03 25.82 -6.03
CA VAL A 82 18.43 26.33 -4.78
C VAL A 82 18.28 25.25 -3.71
N LEU A 83 17.89 24.03 -4.08
CA LEU A 83 17.47 23.01 -3.11
C LEU A 83 18.57 22.65 -2.09
N SER A 84 19.81 22.48 -2.55
CA SER A 84 20.93 22.14 -1.65
C SER A 84 21.30 23.31 -0.72
N PRO A 85 21.54 24.55 -1.23
CA PRO A 85 21.74 25.72 -0.36
C PRO A 85 20.58 25.99 0.61
N LEU A 86 19.34 25.80 0.15
CA LEU A 86 18.15 25.92 1.00
C LEU A 86 18.20 24.91 2.15
N ALA A 87 18.50 23.64 1.86
CA ALA A 87 18.59 22.61 2.88
C ALA A 87 19.70 22.88 3.90
N GLN A 88 20.84 23.44 3.47
CA GLN A 88 21.94 23.81 4.36
C GLN A 88 21.61 25.04 5.21
N THR A 89 20.95 26.04 4.62
CA THR A 89 20.69 27.34 5.28
C THR A 89 19.54 27.27 6.27
N VAL A 90 18.45 26.58 5.92
CA VAL A 90 17.19 26.60 6.71
C VAL A 90 16.71 25.21 7.11
N GLY A 91 17.51 24.16 6.88
CA GLY A 91 17.12 22.78 7.21
C GLY A 91 16.98 22.50 8.71
N MET A 92 17.64 23.29 9.56
CA MET A 92 17.64 23.15 11.02
C MET A 92 16.84 24.25 11.72
N GLU A 93 16.33 25.24 10.98
CA GLU A 93 15.52 26.34 11.52
C GLU A 93 14.07 25.87 11.69
N SER A 94 13.41 26.26 12.78
CA SER A 94 12.00 25.95 12.98
C SER A 94 11.10 26.91 12.18
N ALA A 95 10.00 26.39 11.64
CA ALA A 95 9.04 27.25 10.95
C ALA A 95 8.07 27.92 11.92
N LYS A 96 7.46 27.17 12.85
CA LYS A 96 6.43 27.69 13.79
C LYS A 96 6.46 26.99 15.15
N GLY A 97 6.97 25.77 15.26
CA GLY A 97 7.09 25.02 16.50
C GLY A 97 8.50 25.09 17.10
N GLY A 98 8.82 24.13 17.99
CA GLY A 98 10.10 24.12 18.70
C GLY A 98 10.15 25.16 19.82
N ASP A 99 11.17 26.02 19.82
CA ASP A 99 11.38 27.04 20.84
C ASP A 99 10.19 28.00 20.98
N PHE A 100 9.52 28.32 19.88
CA PHE A 100 8.31 29.16 19.91
C PHE A 100 7.15 28.48 20.66
N ALA A 101 6.96 27.18 20.46
CA ALA A 101 5.94 26.41 21.17
C ALA A 101 6.28 26.33 22.67
N GLN A 102 7.55 26.13 23.02
CA GLN A 102 8.01 26.13 24.41
C GLN A 102 7.82 27.51 25.06
N GLN A 103 8.12 28.61 24.34
CA GLN A 103 7.88 29.98 24.81
C GLN A 103 6.39 30.26 25.02
N LYS A 104 5.52 29.80 24.11
CA LYS A 104 4.06 29.92 24.27
C LYS A 104 3.52 29.06 25.41
N GLN A 105 4.04 27.85 25.58
CA GLN A 105 3.71 26.98 26.71
C GLN A 105 4.11 27.64 28.03
N ALA A 106 5.35 28.15 28.14
CA ALA A 106 5.84 28.83 29.33
C ALA A 106 5.03 30.12 29.63
N ALA A 107 4.69 30.90 28.60
CA ALA A 107 3.84 32.08 28.76
C ALA A 107 2.40 31.74 29.18
N TYR A 108 1.88 30.60 28.73
CA TYR A 108 0.58 30.07 29.14
C TYR A 108 0.61 29.60 30.61
N GLU A 109 1.64 28.83 31.00
CA GLU A 109 1.86 28.36 32.37
C GLU A 109 2.11 29.50 33.37
N ALA A 110 2.72 30.59 32.91
CA ALA A 110 2.96 31.80 33.72
C ALA A 110 1.71 32.69 33.92
N GLY A 111 0.52 32.26 33.50
CA GLY A 111 -0.73 32.98 33.73
C GLY A 111 -1.06 34.06 32.70
N GLY A 112 -0.51 33.99 31.49
CA GLY A 112 -0.88 34.88 30.38
C GLY A 112 -2.38 34.82 30.04
N HIS A 113 -3.00 35.97 29.77
CA HIS A 113 -4.45 36.08 29.50
C HIS A 113 -4.92 35.14 28.36
N PRO A 114 -5.89 34.23 28.59
CA PRO A 114 -6.31 33.21 27.61
C PRO A 114 -7.01 33.73 26.36
N GLN A 115 -7.54 34.97 26.37
CA GLN A 115 -8.43 35.45 25.29
C GLN A 115 -7.71 35.85 24.00
N ALA A 116 -6.38 35.89 23.98
CA ALA A 116 -5.59 36.23 22.78
C ALA A 116 -4.59 35.15 22.33
N MET A 117 -4.52 34.01 23.04
CA MET A 117 -3.51 32.98 22.79
C MET A 117 -4.18 31.67 22.37
N ARG A 118 -3.88 31.19 21.14
CA ARG A 118 -4.22 29.83 20.71
C ARG A 118 -3.61 28.81 21.68
N ASP A 119 -4.24 27.64 21.81
CA ASP A 119 -3.76 26.54 22.66
C ASP A 119 -2.29 26.24 22.32
N PRO A 120 -1.35 26.24 23.28
CA PRO A 120 0.03 25.81 23.06
C PRO A 120 0.17 24.47 22.31
N ALA A 121 -0.80 23.55 22.48
CA ALA A 121 -0.85 22.29 21.74
C ALA A 121 -0.97 22.49 20.22
N ASP A 122 -1.51 23.63 19.75
CA ASP A 122 -1.55 24.00 18.32
C ASP A 122 -0.16 24.29 17.75
N TYR A 123 0.81 24.65 18.61
CA TYR A 123 2.20 24.94 18.23
C TYR A 123 3.15 23.77 18.47
N SER A 124 2.71 22.72 19.16
CA SER A 124 3.52 21.52 19.48
C SER A 124 4.06 20.77 18.25
N ARG A 125 3.55 21.08 17.05
CA ARG A 125 3.87 20.36 15.82
C ARG A 125 4.73 21.23 14.93
N ASP A 126 6.04 21.08 15.09
CA ASP A 126 7.02 21.82 14.31
C ASP A 126 7.34 21.12 12.99
N GLN A 127 7.64 21.93 11.98
CA GLN A 127 8.32 21.51 10.77
C GLN A 127 9.57 22.35 10.61
N THR A 128 10.64 21.73 10.10
CA THR A 128 11.81 22.49 9.64
C THR A 128 11.36 23.52 8.60
N MET A 129 11.99 24.68 8.55
CA MET A 129 11.71 25.72 7.57
C MET A 129 11.83 25.19 6.14
N ARG A 130 12.81 24.32 5.86
CA ARG A 130 12.90 23.59 4.59
C ARG A 130 11.62 22.83 4.25
N ALA A 131 11.11 22.02 5.18
CA ALA A 131 9.89 21.24 4.96
C ALA A 131 8.67 22.16 4.77
N HIS A 132 8.57 23.24 5.55
CA HIS A 132 7.52 24.25 5.36
C HIS A 132 7.52 24.81 3.93
N LEU A 133 8.68 25.24 3.45
CA LEU A 133 8.83 25.83 2.13
C LEU A 133 8.54 24.83 1.00
N LEU A 134 9.01 23.59 1.10
CA LEU A 134 8.72 22.57 0.08
C LEU A 134 7.25 22.14 0.09
N ASN A 135 6.67 21.93 1.28
CA ASN A 135 5.28 21.51 1.44
C ASN A 135 4.28 22.58 1.00
N GLY A 136 4.67 23.86 0.99
CA GLY A 136 3.87 24.95 0.44
C GLY A 136 4.08 25.15 -1.05
N MET A 137 5.34 25.21 -1.49
CA MET A 137 5.71 25.56 -2.86
C MET A 137 5.16 24.57 -3.88
N LEU A 138 5.42 23.27 -3.67
CA LEU A 138 5.11 22.22 -4.64
C LEU A 138 3.60 22.09 -4.93
N PRO A 139 2.70 21.96 -3.94
CA PRO A 139 1.27 21.84 -4.25
C PRO A 139 0.69 23.13 -4.81
N THR A 140 1.17 24.31 -4.39
CA THR A 140 0.72 25.57 -4.96
C THR A 140 1.14 25.72 -6.42
N LEU A 141 2.37 25.33 -6.77
CA LEU A 141 2.84 25.33 -8.15
C LEU A 141 1.94 24.45 -9.03
N GLN A 142 1.59 23.26 -8.55
CA GLN A 142 0.66 22.36 -9.24
C GLN A 142 -0.73 22.96 -9.39
N ILE A 143 -1.26 23.58 -8.33
CA ILE A 143 -2.56 24.28 -8.41
C ILE A 143 -2.50 25.38 -9.47
N ALA A 144 -1.48 26.25 -9.42
CA ALA A 144 -1.38 27.38 -10.34
C ALA A 144 -1.29 26.91 -11.80
N ARG A 145 -0.44 25.91 -12.07
CA ARG A 145 -0.32 25.28 -13.40
C ARG A 145 -1.62 24.62 -13.86
N GLN A 146 -2.28 23.87 -12.99
CA GLN A 146 -3.52 23.19 -13.35
C GLN A 146 -4.66 24.19 -13.62
N LEU A 147 -4.76 25.25 -12.82
CA LEU A 147 -5.73 26.32 -13.03
C LEU A 147 -5.43 27.11 -14.32
N HIS A 148 -4.16 27.32 -14.65
CA HIS A 148 -3.75 27.90 -15.93
C HIS A 148 -4.19 27.00 -17.10
N VAL A 149 -3.93 25.69 -17.03
CA VAL A 149 -4.37 24.70 -18.03
C VAL A 149 -5.88 24.68 -18.20
N TRP A 150 -6.63 24.82 -17.10
CA TRP A 150 -8.09 24.92 -17.17
C TRP A 150 -8.58 26.25 -17.75
N GLY A 151 -7.72 27.27 -17.83
CA GLY A 151 -8.05 28.60 -18.36
C GLY A 151 -8.59 29.57 -17.32
N ALA A 152 -8.14 29.49 -16.07
CA ALA A 152 -8.54 30.41 -15.00
C ALA A 152 -8.13 31.85 -15.31
N ASP A 153 -9.10 32.79 -15.27
CA ASP A 153 -8.90 34.17 -15.75
C ASP A 153 -7.75 34.91 -15.06
N THR A 154 -7.63 34.78 -13.73
CA THR A 154 -6.59 35.49 -12.98
C THR A 154 -5.22 34.84 -13.13
N LEU A 155 -5.13 33.65 -13.72
CA LEU A 155 -3.89 32.93 -14.05
C LEU A 155 -3.68 32.80 -15.57
N ARG A 156 -4.42 33.55 -16.39
CA ARG A 156 -4.28 33.53 -17.86
C ARG A 156 -2.85 33.88 -18.32
N ASN A 157 -2.18 34.77 -17.59
CA ASN A 157 -0.80 35.19 -17.85
C ASN A 157 0.22 34.46 -16.96
N TRP A 158 -0.17 33.35 -16.32
CA TRP A 158 0.76 32.53 -15.56
C TRP A 158 1.86 32.02 -16.52
N SER A 159 3.09 32.44 -16.26
CA SER A 159 4.23 32.25 -17.16
C SER A 159 5.44 31.76 -16.36
N GLU A 160 6.49 31.33 -17.06
CA GLU A 160 7.76 30.96 -16.43
C GLU A 160 8.31 32.07 -15.52
N THR A 161 8.18 33.34 -15.93
CA THR A 161 8.55 34.49 -15.11
C THR A 161 7.77 34.52 -13.80
N THR A 162 6.45 34.34 -13.85
CA THR A 162 5.61 34.31 -12.65
C THR A 162 5.96 33.13 -11.75
N GLU A 163 6.22 31.95 -12.33
CA GLU A 163 6.62 30.74 -11.58
C GLU A 163 7.94 30.94 -10.83
N ARG A 164 8.97 31.44 -11.53
CA ARG A 164 10.28 31.70 -10.93
C ARG A 164 10.20 32.75 -9.82
N LEU A 165 9.44 33.84 -10.03
CA LEU A 165 9.25 34.86 -9.00
C LEU A 165 8.43 34.37 -7.81
N PHE A 166 7.40 33.54 -8.04
CA PHE A 166 6.67 32.86 -6.98
C PHE A 166 7.60 32.00 -6.13
N ILE A 167 8.38 31.10 -6.76
CA ILE A 167 9.29 30.20 -6.04
C ILE A 167 10.31 31.01 -5.25
N ALA A 168 11.02 31.94 -5.91
CA ALA A 168 12.06 32.75 -5.26
C ALA A 168 11.50 33.63 -4.13
N GLY A 169 10.38 34.31 -4.36
CA GLY A 169 9.74 35.16 -3.35
C GLY A 169 9.19 34.35 -2.17
N TYR A 170 8.62 33.16 -2.42
CA TYR A 170 8.13 32.28 -1.37
C TYR A 170 9.27 31.71 -0.52
N MET A 171 10.44 31.39 -1.10
CA MET A 171 11.61 30.97 -0.31
C MET A 171 12.06 32.04 0.70
N LEU A 172 11.71 33.31 0.47
CA LEU A 172 12.08 34.45 1.30
C LEU A 172 10.96 34.91 2.24
N HIS A 173 9.74 34.36 2.17
CA HIS A 173 8.57 34.96 2.83
C HIS A 173 8.64 35.01 4.37
N ASP A 174 9.35 34.06 4.96
CA ASP A 174 9.49 33.88 6.41
C ASP A 174 10.91 34.25 6.90
N TYR A 175 11.63 35.07 6.12
CA TYR A 175 13.03 35.46 6.39
C TYR A 175 13.24 36.07 7.79
N THR A 176 12.24 36.73 8.37
CA THR A 176 12.29 37.33 9.71
C THR A 176 12.47 36.30 10.82
N LYS A 177 12.28 35.00 10.54
CA LYS A 177 12.51 33.93 11.51
C LYS A 177 13.99 33.60 11.69
N LEU A 178 14.82 33.90 10.69
CA LEU A 178 16.24 33.58 10.69
C LEU A 178 17.01 34.42 11.72
N THR A 179 17.84 33.76 12.52
CA THR A 179 18.63 34.42 13.59
C THR A 179 19.51 35.55 13.06
N ALA A 180 20.17 35.35 11.91
CA ALA A 180 21.00 36.37 11.28
C ALA A 180 20.19 37.60 10.83
N VAL A 181 18.94 37.41 10.41
CA VAL A 181 18.05 38.52 10.01
C VAL A 181 17.60 39.31 11.22
N LYS A 182 17.23 38.64 12.32
CA LYS A 182 16.88 39.29 13.58
C LYS A 182 18.03 40.16 14.09
N GLN A 183 19.25 39.63 14.03
CA GLN A 183 20.45 40.39 14.40
C GLN A 183 20.64 41.62 13.49
N ALA A 184 20.49 41.46 12.17
CA ALA A 184 20.64 42.57 11.23
C ALA A 184 19.62 43.71 11.45
N PHE A 185 18.40 43.40 11.89
CA PHE A 185 17.45 44.43 12.32
C PHE A 185 17.84 45.06 13.65
N ALA A 186 18.26 44.25 14.64
CA ALA A 186 18.66 44.74 15.96
C ALA A 186 19.87 45.68 15.89
N ASP A 187 20.85 45.40 15.03
CA ASP A 187 22.04 46.23 14.81
C ASP A 187 21.68 47.64 14.30
N GLU A 188 20.55 47.78 13.60
CA GLU A 188 20.02 49.04 13.07
C GLU A 188 18.97 49.67 14.02
N GLY A 189 18.75 49.09 15.22
CA GLY A 189 17.75 49.56 16.18
C GLY A 189 16.30 49.33 15.73
N LEU A 190 16.08 48.37 14.83
CA LEU A 190 14.77 48.05 14.25
C LEU A 190 14.21 46.74 14.84
N VAL A 191 12.89 46.58 14.75
CA VAL A 191 12.18 45.36 15.13
C VAL A 191 11.54 44.75 13.89
N GLU A 192 11.81 43.47 13.66
CA GLU A 192 11.63 42.72 12.42
C GLU A 192 10.17 42.52 11.99
N TRP A 193 9.21 42.54 12.92
CA TRP A 193 7.80 42.23 12.66
C TRP A 193 6.95 43.43 12.23
N HIS A 194 7.51 44.64 12.23
CA HIS A 194 6.77 45.83 11.82
C HIS A 194 6.68 45.95 10.30
N ASN A 195 5.66 46.66 9.82
CA ASN A 195 5.47 46.90 8.39
C ASN A 195 6.69 47.63 7.78
N PRO A 196 7.06 47.31 6.53
CA PRO A 196 8.08 48.06 5.80
C PRO A 196 7.72 49.55 5.70
N ASP A 197 8.72 50.40 5.94
CA ASP A 197 8.66 51.85 5.79
C ASP A 197 9.96 52.35 5.14
N ALA A 198 10.03 53.63 4.78
CA ALA A 198 11.18 54.20 4.09
C ALA A 198 12.52 54.01 4.83
N ALA A 199 12.51 53.91 6.17
CA ALA A 199 13.72 53.67 6.95
C ALA A 199 14.15 52.19 6.93
N ARG A 200 13.20 51.26 6.85
CA ARG A 200 13.46 49.82 6.81
C ARG A 200 13.84 49.29 5.43
N ILE A 201 13.36 49.90 4.34
CA ILE A 201 13.58 49.40 2.98
C ILE A 201 15.08 49.14 2.68
N PRO A 202 16.04 50.03 2.97
CA PRO A 202 17.45 49.76 2.70
C PRO A 202 18.01 48.52 3.44
N VAL A 203 17.55 48.29 4.68
CA VAL A 203 17.95 47.13 5.48
C VAL A 203 17.34 45.86 4.89
N ILE A 204 16.07 45.90 4.50
CA ILE A 204 15.37 44.79 3.84
C ILE A 204 16.04 44.45 2.50
N GLU A 205 16.38 45.44 1.69
CA GLU A 205 17.09 45.25 0.41
C GLU A 205 18.42 44.52 0.60
N ARG A 206 19.23 44.95 1.58
CA ARG A 206 20.50 44.30 1.92
C ARG A 206 20.28 42.85 2.36
N ILE A 207 19.30 42.60 3.22
CA ILE A 207 18.96 41.25 3.68
C ILE A 207 18.52 40.37 2.51
N PHE A 208 17.64 40.87 1.62
CA PHE A 208 17.16 40.10 0.48
C PHE A 208 18.27 39.82 -0.52
N ALA A 209 19.17 40.77 -0.79
CA ALA A 209 20.33 40.55 -1.65
C ALA A 209 21.25 39.46 -1.08
N ASP A 210 21.56 39.53 0.22
CA ASP A 210 22.34 38.52 0.94
C ASP A 210 21.70 37.14 0.87
N LEU A 211 20.39 37.05 1.12
CA LEU A 211 19.66 35.78 1.07
C LEU A 211 19.57 35.23 -0.35
N CYS A 212 19.38 36.07 -1.36
CA CYS A 212 19.41 35.66 -2.76
C CYS A 212 20.76 35.05 -3.15
N ALA A 213 21.86 35.65 -2.68
CA ALA A 213 23.20 35.10 -2.90
C ALA A 213 23.39 33.76 -2.17
N ARG A 214 23.03 33.69 -0.88
CA ARG A 214 23.19 32.48 -0.05
C ARG A 214 22.37 31.29 -0.54
N LEU A 215 21.13 31.55 -0.95
CA LEU A 215 20.22 30.54 -1.50
C LEU A 215 20.42 30.29 -2.99
N LYS A 216 21.40 30.95 -3.63
CA LYS A 216 21.66 30.92 -5.08
C LYS A 216 20.42 31.22 -5.94
N LEU A 217 19.55 32.10 -5.45
CA LEU A 217 18.40 32.57 -6.22
C LEU A 217 18.82 33.40 -7.44
N ASP A 218 20.01 34.00 -7.42
CA ASP A 218 20.55 34.71 -8.57
C ASP A 218 20.76 33.78 -9.79
N ALA A 219 21.32 32.58 -9.56
CA ALA A 219 21.48 31.57 -10.59
C ALA A 219 20.11 31.02 -11.06
N PHE A 220 19.20 30.76 -10.12
CA PHE A 220 17.84 30.32 -10.44
C PHE A 220 17.03 31.33 -11.26
N LEU A 221 17.23 32.63 -10.99
CA LEU A 221 16.62 33.72 -11.76
C LEU A 221 17.48 34.14 -12.97
N GLY A 222 18.57 33.40 -13.27
CA GLY A 222 19.46 33.65 -14.40
C GLY A 222 18.75 33.82 -15.75
N PRO A 223 17.75 32.98 -16.10
CA PRO A 223 16.96 33.16 -17.31
C PRO A 223 16.19 34.49 -17.39
N LEU A 224 15.95 35.15 -16.26
CA LEU A 224 15.34 36.48 -16.17
C LEU A 224 16.36 37.61 -16.05
N GLY A 225 17.66 37.31 -15.95
CA GLY A 225 18.72 38.29 -15.74
C GLY A 225 19.22 38.43 -14.30
N GLY A 226 18.95 37.43 -13.44
CA GLY A 226 19.41 37.37 -12.05
C GLY A 226 18.40 37.91 -11.04
N ALA A 227 18.74 37.89 -9.76
CA ALA A 227 17.84 38.31 -8.68
C ALA A 227 17.77 39.83 -8.50
N GLN A 228 18.86 40.54 -8.82
CA GLN A 228 19.01 41.95 -8.55
C GLN A 228 17.96 42.86 -9.23
N PRO A 229 17.58 42.65 -10.50
CA PRO A 229 16.53 43.44 -11.14
C PRO A 229 15.16 43.28 -10.48
N TYR A 230 14.90 42.13 -9.85
CA TYR A 230 13.61 41.75 -9.28
C TYR A 230 13.56 41.88 -7.76
N LEU A 231 14.56 42.50 -7.13
CA LEU A 231 14.66 42.56 -5.67
C LEU A 231 13.40 43.13 -5.01
N HIS A 232 12.79 44.16 -5.62
CA HIS A 232 11.56 44.77 -5.11
C HIS A 232 10.31 43.91 -5.35
N ASP A 233 10.24 43.21 -6.48
CA ASP A 233 9.21 42.20 -6.74
C ASP A 233 9.27 41.10 -5.67
N LEU A 234 10.47 40.60 -5.36
CA LEU A 234 10.69 39.58 -4.33
C LEU A 234 10.29 40.07 -2.93
N ILE A 235 10.65 41.31 -2.57
CA ILE A 235 10.23 41.94 -1.31
C ILE A 235 8.69 42.03 -1.24
N TYR A 236 8.04 42.45 -2.32
CA TYR A 236 6.59 42.53 -2.40
C TYR A 236 5.96 41.15 -2.19
N ILE A 237 6.43 40.13 -2.92
CA ILE A 237 5.90 38.77 -2.86
C ILE A 237 6.06 38.19 -1.45
N ALA A 238 7.25 38.31 -0.85
CA ALA A 238 7.54 37.80 0.48
C ALA A 238 6.62 38.43 1.55
N HIS A 239 6.55 39.76 1.61
CA HIS A 239 5.79 40.48 2.64
C HIS A 239 4.27 40.35 2.49
N ASN A 240 3.77 40.17 1.27
CA ASN A 240 2.33 40.06 1.00
C ASN A 240 1.81 38.61 1.03
N THR A 241 2.62 37.68 1.52
CA THR A 241 2.17 36.33 1.94
C THR A 241 1.19 36.42 3.14
N GLN A 242 1.32 37.43 4.00
CA GLN A 242 0.47 37.68 5.17
C GLN A 242 -0.59 38.78 4.92
N ARG A 243 -1.67 38.85 5.73
CA ARG A 243 -2.76 39.87 5.58
C ARG A 243 -2.63 41.10 6.49
N TRP A 244 -1.98 41.00 7.63
CA TRP A 244 -2.23 41.93 8.75
C TRP A 244 -0.99 42.66 9.25
N GLN A 245 0.13 41.96 9.43
CA GLN A 245 1.38 42.51 9.92
C GLN A 245 2.49 42.23 8.91
N GLY A 246 3.48 43.12 8.84
CA GLY A 246 4.60 43.02 7.93
C GLY A 246 4.24 43.20 6.45
N THR A 247 3.08 43.75 6.09
CA THR A 247 2.66 43.80 4.66
C THR A 247 3.27 44.99 3.92
N ALA A 248 3.65 44.77 2.65
CA ALA A 248 4.25 45.77 1.77
C ALA A 248 3.25 46.20 0.68
N LEU A 249 2.07 46.67 1.08
CA LEU A 249 0.95 46.95 0.17
C LEU A 249 1.08 48.27 -0.59
N SER A 250 2.05 49.12 -0.27
CA SER A 250 2.25 50.41 -0.95
C SER A 250 3.37 50.29 -1.98
N PRO A 251 3.07 50.18 -3.29
CA PRO A 251 4.11 50.02 -4.32
C PRO A 251 5.07 51.21 -4.40
N SER A 252 4.66 52.39 -3.92
CA SER A 252 5.52 53.57 -3.83
C SER A 252 6.74 53.39 -2.92
N LEU A 253 6.67 52.48 -1.94
CA LEU A 253 7.81 52.09 -1.11
C LEU A 253 8.80 51.19 -1.85
N LEU A 254 8.37 50.61 -2.97
CA LEU A 254 9.13 49.67 -3.78
C LEU A 254 9.24 50.20 -5.23
N PRO A 255 9.89 51.35 -5.46
CA PRO A 255 9.91 52.01 -6.77
C PRO A 255 10.61 51.22 -7.89
N ARG A 256 11.40 50.19 -7.56
CA ARG A 256 12.11 49.32 -8.51
C ARG A 256 11.39 48.00 -8.81
N ILE A 257 10.09 47.89 -8.54
CA ILE A 257 9.30 46.75 -9.05
C ILE A 257 9.45 46.72 -10.57
N HIS A 258 9.92 45.58 -11.09
CA HIS A 258 10.27 45.40 -12.48
C HIS A 258 9.11 44.83 -13.31
N THR A 259 8.27 43.99 -12.70
CA THR A 259 7.19 43.31 -13.41
C THR A 259 5.86 44.07 -13.40
N ALA A 260 4.97 43.69 -14.31
CA ALA A 260 3.60 44.19 -14.33
C ALA A 260 2.82 43.71 -13.09
N SER A 261 1.78 44.46 -12.73
CA SER A 261 1.04 44.23 -11.49
C SER A 261 0.39 42.87 -11.37
N ASP A 262 -0.02 42.29 -12.48
CA ASP A 262 -0.60 40.95 -12.53
C ASP A 262 0.43 39.89 -12.12
N VAL A 263 1.69 39.99 -12.58
CA VAL A 263 2.76 39.04 -12.30
C VAL A 263 3.10 38.97 -10.80
N TYR A 264 3.53 40.09 -10.19
CA TYR A 264 3.92 40.06 -8.78
C TYR A 264 2.72 39.82 -7.84
N THR A 265 1.50 40.18 -8.24
CA THR A 265 0.28 39.91 -7.43
C THR A 265 -0.11 38.44 -7.50
N GLN A 266 -0.06 37.81 -8.69
CA GLN A 266 -0.27 36.37 -8.82
C GLN A 266 0.75 35.59 -8.00
N ALA A 267 2.03 35.96 -8.07
CA ALA A 267 3.08 35.34 -7.27
C ALA A 267 2.87 35.53 -5.76
N ALA A 268 2.46 36.71 -5.31
CA ALA A 268 2.13 36.96 -3.89
C ALA A 268 0.92 36.15 -3.40
N ASP A 269 -0.15 36.09 -4.20
CA ASP A 269 -1.33 35.28 -3.88
C ASP A 269 -1.00 33.77 -3.88
N ALA A 270 -0.08 33.32 -4.74
CA ALA A 270 0.44 31.96 -4.73
C ALA A 270 1.24 31.70 -3.45
N SER A 271 2.19 32.56 -3.09
CA SER A 271 2.96 32.47 -1.83
C SER A 271 2.06 32.37 -0.60
N ARG A 272 0.97 33.13 -0.59
CA ARG A 272 -0.07 33.05 0.45
C ARG A 272 -0.75 31.69 0.50
N LEU A 273 -1.17 31.15 -0.64
CA LEU A 273 -1.77 29.82 -0.69
C LEU A 273 -0.76 28.75 -0.22
N ALA A 274 0.51 28.90 -0.58
CA ALA A 274 1.60 28.01 -0.17
C ALA A 274 1.79 27.97 1.36
N ASP A 275 1.86 29.13 2.05
CA ASP A 275 1.95 29.16 3.52
C ASP A 275 0.74 28.48 4.19
N LEU A 276 -0.47 28.66 3.63
CA LEU A 276 -1.67 28.00 4.13
C LEU A 276 -1.61 26.47 3.95
N LEU A 277 -1.25 25.99 2.77
CA LEU A 277 -1.16 24.54 2.48
C LEU A 277 -0.08 23.85 3.33
N ALA A 278 1.05 24.52 3.54
CA ALA A 278 2.16 24.00 4.32
C ALA A 278 1.83 23.84 5.83
N TYR A 279 0.79 24.50 6.33
CA TYR A 279 0.56 24.65 7.77
C TYR A 279 -0.78 24.10 8.27
N VAL A 280 -1.85 24.22 7.49
CA VAL A 280 -3.19 24.37 8.08
C VAL A 280 -3.97 23.05 8.23
N ALA A 281 -3.62 21.97 7.52
CA ALA A 281 -4.41 20.73 7.56
C ALA A 281 -3.58 19.44 7.59
N ARG A 282 -4.10 18.44 8.34
CA ARG A 282 -3.41 17.17 8.65
C ARG A 282 -4.08 15.96 8.02
N THR A 283 -5.37 16.08 7.77
CA THR A 283 -6.18 15.04 7.13
C THR A 283 -6.78 15.61 5.85
N PRO A 284 -7.08 14.77 4.85
CA PRO A 284 -7.73 15.24 3.63
C PRO A 284 -9.03 16.01 3.92
N ARG A 285 -9.75 15.60 4.97
CA ARG A 285 -10.96 16.27 5.46
C ARG A 285 -10.69 17.69 5.96
N ASP A 286 -9.67 17.88 6.79
CA ASP A 286 -9.33 19.21 7.34
C ASP A 286 -8.89 20.17 6.22
N MET A 287 -8.19 19.63 5.22
CA MET A 287 -7.68 20.41 4.09
C MET A 287 -8.84 20.96 3.25
N ALA A 288 -9.79 20.10 2.89
CA ALA A 288 -10.96 20.51 2.11
C ALA A 288 -11.96 21.37 2.90
N ALA A 289 -12.00 21.24 4.23
CA ALA A 289 -12.89 22.03 5.09
C ALA A 289 -12.35 23.42 5.47
N ASN A 290 -11.09 23.74 5.13
CA ASN A 290 -10.46 24.96 5.60
C ASN A 290 -10.90 26.21 4.81
N LYS A 291 -11.59 27.13 5.49
CA LYS A 291 -12.09 28.37 4.88
C LYS A 291 -10.99 29.29 4.34
N ALA A 292 -9.84 29.38 5.00
CA ALA A 292 -8.76 30.26 4.54
C ALA A 292 -8.13 29.76 3.24
N ILE A 293 -8.02 28.43 3.09
CA ILE A 293 -7.56 27.80 1.84
C ILE A 293 -8.62 27.98 0.74
N ASP A 294 -9.90 27.75 1.03
CA ASP A 294 -10.99 27.97 0.08
C ASP A 294 -11.03 29.44 -0.41
N GLU A 295 -10.91 30.41 0.51
CA GLU A 295 -10.81 31.84 0.18
C GLU A 295 -9.60 32.17 -0.69
N ALA A 296 -8.43 31.58 -0.37
CA ALA A 296 -7.21 31.80 -1.15
C ALA A 296 -7.34 31.20 -2.55
N LEU A 297 -7.93 29.99 -2.67
CA LEU A 297 -8.18 29.35 -3.96
C LEU A 297 -9.16 30.15 -4.82
N ARG A 298 -10.21 30.70 -4.23
CA ARG A 298 -11.21 31.53 -4.93
C ARG A 298 -10.63 32.79 -5.58
N LYS A 299 -9.54 33.34 -5.04
CA LYS A 299 -8.84 34.47 -5.68
C LYS A 299 -8.29 34.11 -7.06
N PHE A 300 -7.90 32.85 -7.27
CA PHE A 300 -7.44 32.37 -8.57
C PHE A 300 -8.58 32.09 -9.56
N THR A 301 -9.82 32.14 -9.10
CA THR A 301 -10.98 31.68 -9.88
C THR A 301 -12.14 32.66 -9.78
N PHE A 302 -11.86 33.97 -9.66
CA PHE A 302 -12.85 35.01 -9.31
C PHE A 302 -13.89 35.24 -10.42
N SER A 303 -14.82 34.29 -10.55
CA SER A 303 -16.04 34.33 -11.34
C SER A 303 -16.91 33.14 -10.95
N MET A 304 -17.49 33.19 -9.76
CA MET A 304 -18.54 32.22 -9.39
C MET A 304 -19.72 32.41 -10.35
N ASP A 305 -20.29 31.30 -10.81
CA ASP A 305 -21.57 31.24 -11.53
C ASP A 305 -21.63 31.93 -12.91
N VAL A 306 -20.48 32.15 -13.57
CA VAL A 306 -20.44 32.59 -14.97
C VAL A 306 -20.24 31.37 -15.89
N PRO A 307 -21.21 31.03 -16.77
CA PRO A 307 -21.04 29.95 -17.73
C PRO A 307 -19.77 30.13 -18.58
N GLY A 308 -18.96 29.07 -18.67
CA GLY A 308 -17.71 29.08 -19.44
C GLY A 308 -16.47 29.59 -18.69
N LYS A 309 -16.57 29.89 -17.39
CA LYS A 309 -15.41 30.28 -16.55
C LYS A 309 -15.00 29.19 -15.56
N VAL A 310 -13.70 29.13 -15.29
CA VAL A 310 -13.10 28.12 -14.40
C VAL A 310 -13.31 28.51 -12.94
N TRP A 311 -13.91 27.60 -12.19
CA TRP A 311 -13.95 27.63 -10.74
C TRP A 311 -13.49 26.29 -10.18
N ALA A 312 -12.57 26.32 -9.21
CA ALA A 312 -12.05 25.14 -8.54
C ALA A 312 -12.34 25.14 -7.03
N ARG A 313 -12.34 23.93 -6.46
CA ARG A 313 -12.47 23.63 -5.04
C ARG A 313 -11.58 22.45 -4.67
N LEU A 314 -11.38 22.24 -3.37
CA LEU A 314 -10.76 21.01 -2.87
C LEU A 314 -11.84 19.98 -2.53
N THR A 315 -11.67 18.75 -3.01
CA THR A 315 -12.43 17.57 -2.58
C THR A 315 -11.47 16.50 -2.10
N TYR A 316 -11.96 15.39 -1.55
CA TYR A 316 -11.08 14.38 -0.97
C TYR A 316 -11.70 12.99 -0.92
N HIS A 317 -10.87 11.98 -0.71
CA HIS A 317 -11.28 10.78 -0.01
C HIS A 317 -10.48 10.61 1.28
N HIS A 318 -11.10 10.01 2.29
CA HIS A 318 -10.47 9.77 3.58
C HIS A 318 -10.87 8.41 4.14
N VAL A 319 -9.95 7.75 4.84
CA VAL A 319 -10.19 6.55 5.63
C VAL A 319 -9.94 6.85 7.10
N ALA A 320 -10.87 6.42 7.97
CA ALA A 320 -10.82 6.71 9.40
C ALA A 320 -9.80 5.88 10.18
N GLU A 321 -9.28 4.80 9.59
CA GLU A 321 -8.28 3.92 10.20
C GLU A 321 -7.18 3.57 9.20
N ASN A 322 -6.02 3.13 9.70
CA ASN A 322 -4.96 2.55 8.88
C ASN A 322 -4.86 1.03 9.11
N ARG A 323 -5.13 0.25 8.06
CA ARG A 323 -5.15 -1.22 8.05
C ARG A 323 -4.25 -1.80 6.95
N GLY A 324 -3.07 -1.21 6.76
CA GLY A 324 -1.97 -1.83 6.00
C GLY A 324 -2.24 -2.03 4.52
N VAL A 325 -1.94 -3.23 4.00
CA VAL A 325 -1.93 -3.52 2.56
C VAL A 325 -3.33 -3.37 1.96
N LEU A 326 -4.36 -3.81 2.68
CA LEU A 326 -5.77 -3.64 2.30
C LEU A 326 -6.09 -2.19 1.94
N LEU A 327 -5.61 -1.23 2.71
CA LEU A 327 -5.87 0.18 2.41
C LEU A 327 -5.13 0.70 1.20
N ASN A 328 -3.98 0.11 0.84
CA ASN A 328 -3.33 0.46 -0.42
C ASN A 328 -4.22 0.09 -1.62
N PHE A 329 -4.90 -1.07 -1.56
CA PHE A 329 -5.90 -1.44 -2.57
C PHE A 329 -7.08 -0.46 -2.58
N VAL A 330 -7.63 -0.15 -1.40
CA VAL A 330 -8.74 0.81 -1.29
C VAL A 330 -8.34 2.17 -1.86
N HIS A 331 -7.18 2.71 -1.47
CA HIS A 331 -6.69 3.98 -1.98
C HIS A 331 -6.47 3.98 -3.47
N LYS A 332 -5.88 2.91 -4.03
CA LYS A 332 -5.65 2.78 -5.48
C LYS A 332 -6.95 2.76 -6.26
N ALA A 333 -7.93 1.96 -5.82
CA ALA A 333 -9.23 1.86 -6.45
C ALA A 333 -10.00 3.19 -6.39
N VAL A 334 -10.04 3.84 -5.22
CA VAL A 334 -10.70 5.15 -5.06
C VAL A 334 -10.00 6.23 -5.89
N LEU A 335 -8.65 6.24 -5.92
CA LEU A 335 -7.87 7.16 -6.72
C LEU A 335 -8.21 7.01 -8.22
N ALA A 336 -8.26 5.77 -8.71
CA ALA A 336 -8.63 5.48 -10.10
C ALA A 336 -10.06 5.93 -10.42
N ALA A 337 -11.02 5.71 -9.51
CA ALA A 337 -12.42 6.08 -9.72
C ALA A 337 -12.69 7.59 -9.63
N LEU A 338 -11.89 8.34 -8.87
CA LEU A 338 -12.07 9.77 -8.68
C LEU A 338 -11.30 10.63 -9.67
N THR A 339 -10.15 10.16 -10.16
CA THR A 339 -9.27 10.92 -11.06
C THR A 339 -9.92 11.14 -12.42
N HIS A 340 -9.99 12.40 -12.85
CA HIS A 340 -10.56 12.84 -14.13
C HIS A 340 -9.91 14.15 -14.58
N GLU A 341 -10.11 14.60 -15.82
CA GLU A 341 -9.54 15.86 -16.34
C GLU A 341 -9.94 17.11 -15.51
N ALA A 342 -11.09 17.04 -14.84
CA ALA A 342 -11.66 18.09 -13.99
C ALA A 342 -11.49 17.78 -12.49
N ARG A 343 -10.85 16.68 -12.12
CA ARG A 343 -10.55 16.29 -10.73
C ARG A 343 -9.19 15.60 -10.68
N VAL A 344 -8.16 16.33 -10.31
CA VAL A 344 -6.78 15.83 -10.29
C VAL A 344 -6.29 15.64 -8.84
N PRO A 345 -5.58 14.53 -8.54
CA PRO A 345 -5.01 14.32 -7.21
C PRO A 345 -3.89 15.33 -6.95
N LEU A 346 -3.88 15.91 -5.75
CA LEU A 346 -2.97 16.99 -5.38
C LEU A 346 -2.11 16.64 -4.17
N LEU A 347 -2.73 16.19 -3.08
CA LEU A 347 -2.05 15.90 -1.82
C LEU A 347 -2.38 14.50 -1.33
N PHE A 348 -1.36 13.72 -0.98
CA PHE A 348 -1.46 12.33 -0.56
C PHE A 348 -1.13 12.23 0.93
N ALA A 349 -2.01 11.62 1.70
CA ALA A 349 -1.78 11.24 3.08
C ALA A 349 -2.04 9.74 3.26
N PRO A 350 -1.46 9.11 4.30
CA PRO A 350 -1.78 7.73 4.63
C PRO A 350 -3.26 7.47 4.92
N SER A 351 -4.02 8.53 5.20
CA SER A 351 -5.46 8.47 5.45
C SER A 351 -6.29 8.87 4.23
N GLY A 352 -5.71 9.12 3.04
CA GLY A 352 -6.45 9.44 1.83
C GLY A 352 -5.82 10.55 0.98
N VAL A 353 -6.56 11.04 -0.02
CA VAL A 353 -6.05 12.02 -1.01
C VAL A 353 -6.96 13.24 -1.06
N VAL A 354 -6.35 14.42 -1.22
CA VAL A 354 -7.03 15.67 -1.57
C VAL A 354 -6.87 15.89 -3.07
N TYR A 355 -7.97 16.26 -3.71
CA TYR A 355 -8.03 16.54 -5.14
C TYR A 355 -8.33 18.02 -5.37
N LEU A 356 -7.71 18.60 -6.37
CA LEU A 356 -8.18 19.84 -6.98
C LEU A 356 -9.29 19.49 -7.97
N GLU A 357 -10.47 20.06 -7.78
CA GLU A 357 -11.67 19.75 -8.55
C GLU A 357 -12.27 21.01 -9.14
N ARG A 358 -12.59 20.98 -10.44
CA ARG A 358 -13.37 22.00 -11.13
C ARG A 358 -14.84 21.87 -10.72
N TYR A 359 -15.54 22.98 -10.52
CA TYR A 359 -16.88 22.97 -9.91
C TYR A 359 -17.94 22.30 -10.80
N ASP A 360 -17.72 22.28 -12.11
CA ASP A 360 -18.51 21.59 -13.13
C ASP A 360 -18.10 20.12 -13.32
N ALA A 361 -17.14 19.61 -12.54
CA ALA A 361 -16.78 18.19 -12.57
C ALA A 361 -18.00 17.33 -12.20
N LEU A 362 -18.13 16.21 -12.91
CA LEU A 362 -19.15 15.21 -12.59
C LEU A 362 -19.00 14.76 -11.13
N PRO A 363 -20.11 14.59 -10.39
CA PRO A 363 -20.05 14.10 -9.02
C PRO A 363 -19.34 12.74 -8.98
N PRO A 364 -18.65 12.43 -7.87
CA PRO A 364 -18.03 11.12 -7.70
C PRO A 364 -19.10 10.01 -7.77
N PRO A 365 -18.71 8.78 -8.15
CA PRO A 365 -19.62 7.64 -8.11
C PRO A 365 -20.29 7.51 -6.73
N PRO A 366 -21.57 7.10 -6.66
CA PRO A 366 -22.22 6.85 -5.38
C PRO A 366 -21.39 5.87 -4.53
N PRO A 367 -21.30 6.07 -3.20
CA PRO A 367 -20.49 5.20 -2.33
C PRO A 367 -20.72 3.70 -2.51
N ALA A 368 -21.97 3.28 -2.69
CA ALA A 368 -22.31 1.87 -2.89
C ALA A 368 -21.74 1.29 -4.20
N VAL A 369 -21.70 2.09 -5.27
CA VAL A 369 -21.09 1.69 -6.54
C VAL A 369 -19.58 1.57 -6.39
N LEU A 370 -18.96 2.56 -5.73
CA LEU A 370 -17.52 2.56 -5.51
C LEU A 370 -17.06 1.40 -4.61
N ILE A 371 -17.79 1.12 -3.53
CA ILE A 371 -17.50 -0.01 -2.63
C ILE A 371 -17.54 -1.33 -3.40
N ARG A 372 -18.52 -1.51 -4.30
CA ARG A 372 -18.60 -2.69 -5.15
C ARG A 372 -17.37 -2.82 -6.06
N GLN A 373 -16.98 -1.73 -6.73
CA GLN A 373 -15.79 -1.70 -7.58
C GLN A 373 -14.51 -2.04 -6.81
N ILE A 374 -14.34 -1.49 -5.60
CA ILE A 374 -13.20 -1.79 -4.72
C ILE A 374 -13.16 -3.28 -4.38
N ILE A 375 -14.30 -3.87 -4.02
CA ILE A 375 -14.40 -5.30 -3.67
C ILE A 375 -14.08 -6.17 -4.87
N GLU A 376 -14.64 -5.87 -6.05
CA GLU A 376 -14.37 -6.59 -7.29
C GLU A 376 -12.88 -6.57 -7.64
N GLU A 377 -12.23 -5.39 -7.56
CA GLU A 377 -10.80 -5.24 -7.83
C GLU A 377 -9.93 -6.01 -6.82
N ILE A 378 -10.25 -5.95 -5.53
CA ILE A 378 -9.53 -6.71 -4.49
C ILE A 378 -9.70 -8.21 -4.75
N ARG A 379 -10.93 -8.68 -5.00
CA ARG A 379 -11.23 -10.09 -5.23
C ARG A 379 -10.49 -10.62 -6.46
N GLU A 380 -10.55 -9.90 -7.58
CA GLU A 380 -9.89 -10.29 -8.83
C GLU A 380 -8.37 -10.36 -8.65
N LYS A 381 -7.73 -9.29 -8.16
CA LYS A 381 -6.27 -9.24 -8.00
C LYS A 381 -5.75 -10.23 -6.98
N THR A 382 -6.48 -10.42 -5.89
CA THR A 382 -6.11 -11.39 -4.85
C THR A 382 -6.28 -12.80 -5.38
N GLY A 383 -7.38 -13.10 -6.09
CA GLY A 383 -7.59 -14.41 -6.71
C GLY A 383 -6.52 -14.73 -7.76
N GLU A 384 -6.24 -13.80 -8.68
CA GLU A 384 -5.19 -13.97 -9.68
C GLU A 384 -3.84 -14.27 -9.04
N LYS A 385 -3.46 -13.50 -8.01
CA LYS A 385 -2.19 -13.73 -7.29
C LYS A 385 -2.20 -15.01 -6.47
N LEU A 386 -3.33 -15.39 -5.87
CA LEU A 386 -3.47 -16.65 -5.14
C LEU A 386 -3.20 -17.86 -6.05
N MET A 387 -3.75 -17.86 -7.27
CA MET A 387 -3.49 -18.89 -8.28
C MET A 387 -2.06 -18.85 -8.81
N ASN A 388 -1.56 -17.64 -9.08
CA ASN A 388 -0.22 -17.41 -9.61
C ASN A 388 0.88 -17.62 -8.58
N ASP A 389 0.62 -17.62 -7.28
CA ASP A 389 1.62 -17.94 -6.26
C ASP A 389 1.42 -19.37 -5.72
N GLY A 390 0.23 -19.94 -5.90
CA GLY A 390 -0.14 -21.26 -5.37
C GLY A 390 -0.23 -21.31 -3.84
N LYS A 391 -0.25 -20.15 -3.16
CA LYS A 391 -0.35 -20.08 -1.70
C LYS A 391 -1.67 -20.71 -1.24
N GLY A 392 -1.63 -21.42 -0.12
CA GLY A 392 -2.78 -22.19 0.36
C GLY A 392 -3.07 -23.49 -0.40
N ALA A 393 -2.35 -23.78 -1.49
CA ALA A 393 -2.33 -25.10 -2.12
C ALA A 393 -1.09 -25.88 -1.67
N ARG A 394 -1.20 -27.20 -1.60
CA ARG A 394 -0.05 -28.08 -1.36
C ARG A 394 -0.26 -29.45 -2.00
N ARG A 395 0.82 -30.05 -2.48
CA ARG A 395 0.84 -31.46 -2.87
C ARG A 395 0.99 -32.31 -1.61
N GLY A 396 -0.11 -32.91 -1.13
CA GLY A 396 -0.07 -33.84 -0.01
C GLY A 396 0.57 -35.18 -0.38
N ASN A 397 0.67 -36.08 0.60
CA ASN A 397 1.11 -37.46 0.34
C ASN A 397 0.12 -38.23 -0.56
N VAL A 398 -1.14 -37.80 -0.55
CA VAL A 398 -2.27 -38.50 -1.14
C VAL A 398 -2.76 -37.82 -2.43
N THR A 399 -3.05 -36.52 -2.37
CA THR A 399 -3.57 -35.70 -3.47
C THR A 399 -3.16 -34.25 -3.26
N LEU A 400 -3.27 -33.45 -4.33
CA LEU A 400 -3.29 -32.00 -4.24
C LEU A 400 -4.45 -31.53 -3.36
N GLN A 401 -4.17 -30.62 -2.44
CA GLN A 401 -5.13 -30.02 -1.51
C GLN A 401 -5.08 -28.50 -1.64
N ILE A 402 -6.23 -27.86 -1.56
CA ILE A 402 -6.38 -26.41 -1.43
C ILE A 402 -7.03 -26.07 -0.09
N ASP A 403 -6.77 -24.87 0.39
CA ASP A 403 -7.47 -24.33 1.56
C ASP A 403 -8.89 -23.85 1.21
N ASP A 404 -9.79 -23.90 2.21
CA ASP A 404 -11.18 -23.45 2.09
C ASP A 404 -11.29 -21.97 1.65
N SER A 405 -10.26 -21.15 1.89
CA SER A 405 -10.23 -19.76 1.43
C SER A 405 -10.30 -19.61 -0.09
N TYR A 406 -10.01 -20.65 -0.88
CA TYR A 406 -10.23 -20.62 -2.33
C TYR A 406 -11.72 -20.45 -2.69
N ASN A 407 -12.64 -20.87 -1.81
CA ASN A 407 -14.08 -20.69 -1.98
C ASN A 407 -14.49 -19.20 -1.91
N ASP A 408 -13.68 -18.36 -1.26
CA ASP A 408 -13.93 -16.92 -1.22
C ASP A 408 -13.64 -16.24 -2.58
N TYR A 409 -12.85 -16.85 -3.46
CA TYR A 409 -12.40 -16.23 -4.71
C TYR A 409 -12.93 -16.92 -5.96
N PHE A 410 -13.18 -18.23 -5.89
CA PHE A 410 -13.52 -19.04 -7.04
C PHE A 410 -14.81 -19.85 -6.81
N ASP A 411 -15.79 -19.61 -7.68
CA ASP A 411 -16.81 -20.61 -7.93
C ASP A 411 -16.19 -21.87 -8.55
N LEU A 412 -16.94 -22.97 -8.54
CA LEU A 412 -16.46 -24.24 -9.03
C LEU A 412 -16.00 -24.18 -10.51
N PRO A 413 -16.75 -23.58 -11.46
CA PRO A 413 -16.29 -23.45 -12.84
C PRO A 413 -14.98 -22.67 -12.96
N SER A 414 -14.83 -21.55 -12.24
CA SER A 414 -13.61 -20.72 -12.30
C SER A 414 -12.41 -21.43 -11.69
N LEU A 415 -12.62 -22.21 -10.61
CA LEU A 415 -11.56 -23.04 -10.03
C LEU A 415 -11.13 -24.14 -11.01
N ILE A 416 -12.08 -24.80 -11.68
CA ILE A 416 -11.79 -25.84 -12.66
C ILE A 416 -10.93 -25.28 -13.80
N ARG A 417 -11.36 -24.17 -14.44
CA ARG A 417 -10.61 -23.53 -15.55
C ARG A 417 -9.14 -23.30 -15.20
N GLN A 418 -8.89 -22.88 -13.96
CA GLN A 418 -7.56 -22.51 -13.51
C GLN A 418 -6.81 -23.62 -12.76
N SER A 419 -7.43 -24.79 -12.54
CA SER A 419 -6.87 -25.89 -11.74
C SER A 419 -5.55 -26.43 -12.28
N HIS A 420 -5.38 -26.45 -13.61
CA HIS A 420 -4.14 -26.88 -14.27
C HIS A 420 -2.94 -26.05 -13.79
N LYS A 421 -3.10 -24.74 -13.54
CA LYS A 421 -2.01 -23.86 -13.05
C LYS A 421 -1.47 -24.31 -11.68
N ILE A 422 -2.36 -24.74 -10.78
CA ILE A 422 -1.95 -25.22 -9.44
C ILE A 422 -1.19 -26.54 -9.57
N VAL A 423 -1.68 -27.43 -10.44
CA VAL A 423 -1.08 -28.74 -10.73
C VAL A 423 0.34 -28.59 -11.26
N PHE A 424 0.56 -27.79 -12.31
CA PHE A 424 1.89 -27.59 -12.89
C PHE A 424 2.86 -26.92 -11.92
N ARG A 425 2.37 -26.03 -11.04
CA ARG A 425 3.20 -25.42 -10.01
C ARG A 425 3.71 -26.44 -8.99
N HIS A 426 2.85 -27.31 -8.49
CA HIS A 426 3.15 -28.18 -7.34
C HIS A 426 3.62 -29.59 -7.72
N ILE A 427 3.33 -30.05 -8.93
CA ILE A 427 3.62 -31.40 -9.40
C ILE A 427 4.74 -31.31 -10.45
N ARG A 428 5.98 -31.24 -9.94
CA ARG A 428 7.22 -31.16 -10.74
C ARG A 428 8.03 -32.46 -10.76
N SER A 429 7.63 -33.45 -9.98
CA SER A 429 8.38 -34.71 -9.83
C SER A 429 7.47 -35.92 -9.78
N ASN A 430 8.01 -37.05 -10.22
CA ASN A 430 7.31 -38.33 -10.28
C ASN A 430 7.22 -38.98 -8.89
N LYS A 431 5.99 -39.25 -8.42
CA LYS A 431 5.73 -40.14 -7.27
C LYS A 431 4.88 -41.36 -7.68
N SER A 432 4.56 -41.47 -8.97
CA SER A 432 3.65 -42.46 -9.57
C SER A 432 4.13 -43.90 -9.48
N VAL A 433 5.45 -44.14 -9.54
CA VAL A 433 6.00 -45.51 -9.54
C VAL A 433 5.58 -46.29 -8.28
N GLY A 434 5.66 -45.67 -7.10
CA GLY A 434 5.20 -46.29 -5.85
C GLY A 434 3.68 -46.35 -5.69
N ARG A 435 2.92 -45.58 -6.48
CA ARG A 435 1.45 -45.55 -6.44
C ARG A 435 0.81 -46.62 -7.34
N LEU A 436 1.49 -47.05 -8.40
CA LEU A 436 0.98 -48.06 -9.33
C LEU A 436 1.41 -49.50 -8.98
N GLU A 437 2.51 -49.68 -8.25
CA GLU A 437 2.97 -51.00 -7.77
C GLU A 437 1.91 -51.76 -6.94
N PRO A 438 1.15 -51.15 -6.01
CA PRO A 438 0.06 -51.82 -5.30
C PRO A 438 -1.07 -52.29 -6.21
N VAL A 439 -1.39 -51.54 -7.27
CA VAL A 439 -2.46 -51.88 -8.23
C VAL A 439 -2.11 -53.17 -8.96
N GLN A 440 -0.85 -53.31 -9.38
CA GLN A 440 -0.36 -54.50 -10.08
C GLN A 440 -0.15 -55.70 -9.14
N SER A 441 0.52 -55.50 -8.00
CA SER A 441 0.85 -56.59 -7.06
C SER A 441 -0.38 -57.19 -6.36
N LYS A 442 -1.43 -56.41 -6.17
CA LYS A 442 -2.68 -56.85 -5.52
C LYS A 442 -3.80 -57.21 -6.52
N GLY A 443 -3.54 -57.07 -7.82
CA GLY A 443 -4.49 -57.45 -8.87
C GLY A 443 -5.77 -56.62 -8.90
N TRP A 444 -5.75 -55.36 -8.44
CA TRP A 444 -6.94 -54.52 -8.32
C TRP A 444 -7.55 -54.12 -9.67
N ALA A 445 -6.76 -54.15 -10.76
CA ALA A 445 -7.20 -53.83 -12.11
C ALA A 445 -7.82 -55.03 -12.87
N SER A 446 -8.42 -55.99 -12.15
CA SER A 446 -9.11 -57.15 -12.75
C SER A 446 -8.28 -57.95 -13.78
N GLY A 447 -6.96 -58.00 -13.62
CA GLY A 447 -6.04 -58.73 -14.50
C GLY A 447 -5.48 -57.93 -15.69
N ASP A 448 -5.82 -56.63 -15.82
CA ASP A 448 -5.19 -55.75 -16.80
C ASP A 448 -3.75 -55.39 -16.41
N ASN A 449 -2.85 -55.38 -17.41
CA ASN A 449 -1.44 -55.07 -17.20
C ASN A 449 -1.22 -53.55 -17.30
N ILE A 450 -0.63 -52.96 -16.25
CA ILE A 450 -0.23 -51.56 -16.27
C ILE A 450 0.79 -51.37 -17.40
N PRO A 451 0.57 -50.44 -18.34
CA PRO A 451 1.51 -50.19 -19.44
C PRO A 451 2.90 -49.78 -18.94
N PRO A 452 3.96 -49.98 -19.74
CA PRO A 452 5.30 -49.50 -19.40
C PRO A 452 5.26 -47.98 -19.20
N LEU A 453 5.65 -47.53 -18.00
CA LEU A 453 5.56 -46.14 -17.58
C LEU A 453 6.84 -45.36 -17.96
N PRO A 454 6.74 -44.03 -18.14
CA PRO A 454 7.92 -43.17 -18.12
C PRO A 454 8.58 -43.21 -16.74
N THR A 455 9.83 -43.70 -16.66
CA THR A 455 10.53 -43.96 -15.38
C THR A 455 11.49 -42.84 -14.94
N GLY A 456 11.46 -41.68 -15.59
CA GLY A 456 12.29 -40.53 -15.20
C GLY A 456 11.80 -39.90 -13.90
N LYS A 457 12.67 -39.70 -12.91
CA LYS A 457 12.32 -39.02 -11.64
C LYS A 457 11.78 -37.58 -11.86
N GLY A 458 12.23 -36.91 -12.92
CA GLY A 458 11.74 -35.58 -13.34
C GLY A 458 10.52 -35.60 -14.26
N ASP A 459 9.98 -36.77 -14.61
CA ASP A 459 8.83 -36.89 -15.50
C ASP A 459 7.53 -36.90 -14.71
N ALA A 460 6.95 -35.71 -14.56
CA ALA A 460 5.75 -35.49 -13.75
C ALA A 460 4.42 -35.71 -14.50
N ARG A 461 4.46 -36.03 -15.81
CA ARG A 461 3.27 -36.07 -16.68
C ARG A 461 2.15 -36.97 -16.14
N LEU A 462 2.52 -38.15 -15.65
CA LEU A 462 1.56 -39.10 -15.09
C LEU A 462 0.89 -38.54 -13.82
N ASP A 463 1.70 -38.05 -12.88
CA ASP A 463 1.20 -37.44 -11.65
C ASP A 463 0.35 -36.20 -11.94
N GLN A 464 0.71 -35.40 -12.94
CA GLN A 464 -0.05 -34.20 -13.34
C GLN A 464 -1.46 -34.55 -13.80
N ILE A 465 -1.61 -35.51 -14.71
CA ILE A 465 -2.94 -35.96 -15.18
C ILE A 465 -3.74 -36.59 -14.04
N ALA A 466 -3.12 -37.51 -13.29
CA ALA A 466 -3.79 -38.28 -12.25
C ALA A 466 -4.23 -37.43 -11.05
N GLU A 467 -3.34 -36.58 -10.53
CA GLU A 467 -3.65 -35.72 -9.39
C GLU A 467 -4.54 -34.54 -9.78
N TRP A 468 -4.52 -34.08 -11.04
CA TRP A 468 -5.52 -33.12 -11.54
C TRP A 468 -6.93 -33.72 -11.50
N ALA A 469 -7.12 -34.92 -12.07
CA ALA A 469 -8.41 -35.59 -12.06
C ALA A 469 -8.86 -35.96 -10.63
N GLY A 470 -7.93 -36.43 -9.79
CA GLY A 470 -8.19 -36.72 -8.38
C GLY A 470 -8.58 -35.48 -7.57
N PHE A 471 -7.92 -34.34 -7.83
CA PHE A 471 -8.27 -33.05 -7.24
C PHE A 471 -9.70 -32.63 -7.62
N LEU A 472 -10.03 -32.70 -8.91
CA LEU A 472 -11.36 -32.37 -9.41
C LEU A 472 -12.45 -33.26 -8.84
N GLU A 473 -12.21 -34.57 -8.71
CA GLU A 473 -13.15 -35.50 -8.08
C GLU A 473 -13.49 -35.08 -6.64
N VAL A 474 -12.49 -34.63 -5.87
CA VAL A 474 -12.70 -34.12 -4.51
C VAL A 474 -13.54 -32.83 -4.55
N GLN A 475 -13.22 -31.89 -5.44
CA GLN A 475 -13.98 -30.64 -5.56
C GLN A 475 -15.44 -30.87 -5.97
N PHE A 476 -15.70 -31.81 -6.89
CA PHE A 476 -17.07 -32.17 -7.26
C PHE A 476 -17.82 -32.78 -6.09
N ARG A 477 -17.20 -33.69 -5.35
CA ARG A 477 -17.83 -34.31 -4.18
C ARG A 477 -18.17 -33.30 -3.09
N GLU A 478 -17.22 -32.43 -2.76
CA GLU A 478 -17.40 -31.43 -1.69
C GLU A 478 -18.45 -30.37 -2.05
N ARG A 479 -18.52 -29.97 -3.33
CA ARG A 479 -19.38 -28.84 -3.75
C ARG A 479 -20.70 -29.24 -4.40
N LEU A 480 -20.78 -30.43 -5.01
CA LEU A 480 -21.99 -30.95 -5.67
C LEU A 480 -22.57 -32.20 -4.99
N GLY A 481 -21.84 -32.84 -4.07
CA GLY A 481 -22.22 -34.10 -3.44
C GLY A 481 -21.82 -35.34 -4.24
N ASP A 482 -22.00 -36.54 -3.65
CA ASP A 482 -21.49 -37.81 -4.20
C ASP A 482 -22.05 -38.19 -5.59
N ASN A 483 -23.22 -37.67 -5.95
CA ASN A 483 -23.87 -37.94 -7.25
C ASN A 483 -24.04 -36.66 -8.09
N GLY A 484 -23.32 -35.59 -7.75
CA GLY A 484 -23.52 -34.28 -8.36
C GLY A 484 -22.92 -34.13 -9.76
N PHE A 485 -21.83 -34.86 -10.05
CA PHE A 485 -21.20 -34.90 -11.37
C PHE A 485 -20.35 -36.16 -11.51
N ASP A 486 -20.56 -36.94 -12.57
CA ASP A 486 -19.75 -38.13 -12.86
C ASP A 486 -18.52 -37.78 -13.70
N LEU A 487 -17.41 -37.47 -13.00
CA LEU A 487 -16.18 -37.04 -13.65
C LEU A 487 -15.60 -38.13 -14.57
N ALA A 488 -15.70 -39.41 -14.21
CA ALA A 488 -15.14 -40.49 -15.01
C ALA A 488 -15.90 -40.68 -16.32
N ALA A 489 -17.24 -40.66 -16.27
CA ALA A 489 -18.06 -40.73 -17.48
C ALA A 489 -17.80 -39.57 -18.45
N TRP A 490 -17.43 -38.39 -17.93
CA TRP A 490 -17.07 -37.24 -18.77
C TRP A 490 -15.61 -37.30 -19.25
N LEU A 491 -14.65 -37.62 -18.39
CA LEU A 491 -13.22 -37.43 -18.65
C LEU A 491 -12.60 -38.58 -19.45
N LEU A 492 -13.01 -39.84 -19.24
CA LEU A 492 -12.41 -40.98 -19.94
C LEU A 492 -12.57 -40.91 -21.48
N PRO A 493 -13.74 -40.52 -22.02
CA PRO A 493 -13.89 -40.31 -23.47
C PRO A 493 -13.00 -39.19 -24.01
N GLN A 494 -12.85 -38.08 -23.28
CA GLN A 494 -12.01 -36.96 -23.70
C GLN A 494 -10.52 -37.31 -23.72
N LEU A 495 -10.12 -38.27 -22.88
CA LEU A 495 -8.78 -38.84 -22.84
C LEU A 495 -8.57 -39.98 -23.86
N GLY A 496 -9.60 -40.36 -24.62
CA GLY A 496 -9.54 -41.43 -25.63
C GLY A 496 -9.37 -42.83 -25.03
N ILE A 497 -9.92 -43.05 -23.83
CA ILE A 497 -9.87 -44.31 -23.08
C ILE A 497 -11.26 -44.73 -22.56
N ASP A 498 -12.33 -44.38 -23.26
CA ASP A 498 -13.71 -44.75 -22.92
C ASP A 498 -13.93 -46.27 -22.90
N ASP A 499 -13.24 -47.02 -23.76
CA ASP A 499 -13.25 -48.48 -23.78
C ASP A 499 -12.71 -49.11 -22.49
N LEU A 500 -11.95 -48.36 -21.70
CA LEU A 500 -11.36 -48.79 -20.44
C LEU A 500 -12.24 -48.46 -19.22
N GLU A 501 -13.42 -47.86 -19.40
CA GLU A 501 -14.34 -47.52 -18.30
C GLU A 501 -14.67 -48.72 -17.37
N PRO A 502 -14.95 -49.95 -17.86
CA PRO A 502 -15.24 -51.07 -16.97
C PRO A 502 -14.08 -51.38 -16.01
N GLY A 503 -12.84 -51.29 -16.49
CA GLY A 503 -11.63 -51.50 -15.68
C GLY A 503 -11.42 -50.37 -14.67
N PHE A 504 -11.67 -49.13 -15.08
CA PHE A 504 -11.64 -47.97 -14.20
C PHE A 504 -12.64 -48.11 -13.04
N ARG A 505 -13.90 -48.46 -13.34
CA ARG A 505 -14.97 -48.62 -12.35
C ARG A 505 -14.73 -49.81 -11.42
N ALA A 506 -14.15 -50.90 -11.92
CA ALA A 506 -13.75 -52.02 -11.09
C ALA A 506 -12.72 -51.59 -10.04
N LEU A 507 -11.72 -50.80 -10.44
CA LEU A 507 -10.70 -50.27 -9.54
C LEU A 507 -11.24 -49.19 -8.59
N GLU A 508 -12.13 -48.32 -9.05
CA GLU A 508 -12.81 -47.31 -8.23
C GLU A 508 -13.66 -47.94 -7.11
N ASN A 509 -14.32 -49.07 -7.41
CA ASN A 509 -15.19 -49.78 -6.47
C ASN A 509 -14.47 -50.83 -5.63
N ASP A 510 -13.21 -51.14 -5.91
CA ASP A 510 -12.44 -52.12 -5.14
C ASP A 510 -12.23 -51.64 -3.68
N PRO A 511 -12.64 -52.43 -2.67
CA PRO A 511 -12.50 -52.05 -1.27
C PRO A 511 -11.05 -51.84 -0.81
N GLY A 512 -10.09 -52.54 -1.43
CA GLY A 512 -8.65 -52.41 -1.15
C GLY A 512 -8.08 -51.12 -1.72
N ALA A 513 -8.44 -50.76 -2.95
CA ALA A 513 -8.06 -49.50 -3.58
C ALA A 513 -8.63 -48.29 -2.80
N ARG A 514 -9.89 -48.34 -2.37
CA ARG A 514 -10.52 -47.26 -1.57
C ARG A 514 -9.94 -47.12 -0.16
N ARG A 515 -9.47 -48.22 0.46
CA ARG A 515 -8.81 -48.20 1.78
C ARG A 515 -7.36 -47.75 1.75
N GLY A 516 -6.75 -47.60 0.56
CA GLY A 516 -5.34 -47.26 0.40
C GLY A 516 -4.97 -45.81 0.71
N GLY A 517 -5.44 -45.26 1.84
CA GLY A 517 -5.00 -43.98 2.39
C GLY A 517 -5.54 -42.75 1.66
N GLY A 518 -6.62 -42.87 0.90
CA GLY A 518 -7.21 -41.76 0.13
C GLY A 518 -6.59 -41.54 -1.25
N ILE A 519 -5.57 -42.33 -1.63
CA ILE A 519 -4.93 -42.25 -2.96
C ILE A 519 -5.92 -42.74 -4.00
N LYS A 520 -6.11 -41.95 -5.05
CA LYS A 520 -7.05 -42.22 -6.13
C LYS A 520 -6.42 -43.09 -7.21
N TYR A 521 -6.15 -44.36 -6.87
CA TYR A 521 -5.40 -45.30 -7.74
C TYR A 521 -5.95 -45.40 -9.16
N TRP A 522 -7.28 -45.29 -9.32
CA TRP A 522 -7.95 -45.30 -10.62
C TRP A 522 -7.51 -44.17 -11.55
N TRP A 523 -7.22 -42.96 -11.04
CA TRP A 523 -6.71 -41.86 -11.86
C TRP A 523 -5.25 -42.05 -12.27
N PHE A 524 -4.42 -42.66 -11.43
CA PHE A 524 -3.05 -43.04 -11.81
C PHE A 524 -3.05 -44.12 -12.90
N TRP A 525 -3.93 -45.11 -12.76
CA TRP A 525 -4.10 -46.16 -13.75
C TRP A 525 -4.62 -45.60 -15.09
N ALA A 526 -5.61 -44.70 -15.06
CA ALA A 526 -6.09 -44.02 -16.25
C ALA A 526 -4.98 -43.20 -16.94
N ALA A 527 -4.24 -42.39 -16.18
CA ALA A 527 -3.14 -41.57 -16.71
C ALA A 527 -2.04 -42.41 -17.37
N ALA A 528 -1.71 -43.59 -16.81
CA ALA A 528 -0.76 -44.52 -17.41
C ALA A 528 -1.22 -45.00 -18.80
N HIS A 529 -2.49 -45.36 -18.94
CA HIS A 529 -3.08 -45.79 -20.21
C HIS A 529 -3.17 -44.65 -21.23
N VAL A 530 -3.48 -43.43 -20.80
CA VAL A 530 -3.45 -42.24 -21.67
C VAL A 530 -2.05 -42.04 -22.25
N LEU A 531 -1.01 -42.00 -21.41
CA LEU A 531 0.36 -41.76 -21.87
C LEU A 531 0.92 -42.90 -22.73
N ASN A 532 0.43 -44.12 -22.52
CA ASN A 532 0.80 -45.26 -23.37
C ASN A 532 0.16 -45.19 -24.77
N ARG A 533 -1.10 -44.75 -24.87
CA ARG A 533 -1.78 -44.56 -26.17
C ARG A 533 -1.28 -43.33 -26.90
N GLN A 534 -1.03 -42.25 -26.16
CA GLN A 534 -0.62 -40.95 -26.67
C GLN A 534 0.55 -40.44 -25.84
N PRO A 535 1.79 -40.61 -26.31
CA PRO A 535 3.00 -40.26 -25.54
C PRO A 535 3.25 -38.74 -25.57
N PHE A 536 2.31 -37.96 -25.02
CA PHE A 536 2.34 -36.50 -24.96
C PHE A 536 3.64 -35.98 -24.34
N SER A 537 4.29 -35.00 -24.96
CA SER A 537 5.37 -34.22 -24.35
C SER A 537 4.88 -33.45 -23.11
N PRO A 538 5.78 -32.96 -22.24
CA PRO A 538 5.38 -32.14 -21.08
C PRO A 538 4.50 -30.93 -21.47
N ASP A 539 4.83 -30.24 -22.55
CA ASP A 539 4.08 -29.08 -23.04
C ASP A 539 2.70 -29.49 -23.59
N GLU A 540 2.63 -30.66 -24.25
CA GLU A 540 1.36 -31.21 -24.74
C GLU A 540 0.43 -31.64 -23.59
N VAL A 541 0.98 -32.14 -22.48
CA VAL A 541 0.19 -32.36 -21.24
C VAL A 541 -0.29 -31.04 -20.66
N GLY A 542 0.54 -29.99 -20.71
CA GLY A 542 0.18 -28.59 -20.46
C GLY A 542 -1.10 -28.18 -21.17
N ALA A 543 -1.02 -28.19 -22.50
CA ALA A 543 -2.13 -27.81 -23.38
C ALA A 543 -3.35 -28.72 -23.23
N LEU A 544 -3.15 -30.03 -22.99
CA LEU A 544 -4.23 -30.98 -22.75
C LEU A 544 -5.03 -30.59 -21.51
N LEU A 545 -4.37 -30.39 -20.37
CA LEU A 545 -5.04 -30.07 -19.11
C LEU A 545 -5.69 -28.69 -19.12
N GLU A 546 -5.08 -27.71 -19.78
CA GLU A 546 -5.70 -26.39 -19.99
C GLU A 546 -7.01 -26.53 -20.77
N ARG A 547 -6.97 -27.17 -21.95
CA ARG A 547 -8.17 -27.41 -22.78
C ARG A 547 -9.26 -28.17 -22.04
N LEU A 548 -8.89 -29.29 -21.39
CA LEU A 548 -9.86 -30.10 -20.65
C LEU A 548 -10.46 -29.33 -19.46
N SER A 549 -9.70 -28.43 -18.82
CA SER A 549 -10.22 -27.57 -17.76
C SER A 549 -11.30 -26.62 -18.28
N ASP A 550 -11.09 -26.02 -19.44
CA ASP A 550 -12.07 -25.13 -20.07
C ASP A 550 -13.33 -25.86 -20.53
N GLU A 551 -13.14 -27.01 -21.20
CA GLU A 551 -14.25 -27.85 -21.66
C GLU A 551 -15.07 -28.40 -20.48
N LEU A 552 -14.43 -28.85 -19.41
CA LEU A 552 -15.10 -29.35 -18.21
C LEU A 552 -15.90 -28.25 -17.52
N ALA A 553 -15.31 -27.06 -17.37
CA ALA A 553 -16.01 -25.93 -16.78
C ALA A 553 -17.23 -25.49 -17.61
N ALA A 554 -17.16 -25.62 -18.94
CA ALA A 554 -18.27 -25.35 -19.85
C ALA A 554 -19.35 -26.45 -19.83
N ALA A 555 -18.99 -27.69 -19.48
CA ALA A 555 -19.91 -28.82 -19.40
C ALA A 555 -20.78 -28.82 -18.11
N LEU A 556 -20.46 -27.96 -17.13
CA LEU A 556 -21.24 -27.88 -15.90
C LEU A 556 -22.63 -27.25 -16.11
N PRO A 557 -23.65 -27.68 -15.34
CA PRO A 557 -24.97 -27.09 -15.42
C PRO A 557 -24.95 -25.62 -15.02
N ALA A 558 -25.81 -24.81 -15.65
CA ALA A 558 -25.90 -23.38 -15.35
C ALA A 558 -26.39 -23.08 -13.93
N ASP A 559 -27.24 -23.95 -13.36
CA ASP A 559 -27.73 -23.81 -11.99
C ASP A 559 -26.92 -24.70 -11.02
N LEU A 560 -25.89 -24.11 -10.42
CA LEU A 560 -25.04 -24.76 -9.44
C LEU A 560 -25.52 -24.51 -8.00
N PRO A 561 -25.36 -25.48 -7.08
CA PRO A 561 -25.74 -25.31 -5.69
C PRO A 561 -24.90 -24.21 -5.00
N PRO A 562 -25.37 -23.64 -3.87
CA PRO A 562 -24.63 -22.59 -3.15
C PRO A 562 -23.20 -22.96 -2.79
N ALA A 563 -22.93 -24.23 -2.46
CA ALA A 563 -21.58 -24.71 -2.14
C ALA A 563 -20.60 -24.68 -3.33
N ALA A 564 -21.11 -24.59 -4.56
CA ALA A 564 -20.32 -24.45 -5.79
C ALA A 564 -20.15 -22.99 -6.23
N ARG A 565 -20.75 -22.02 -5.52
CA ARG A 565 -20.63 -20.59 -5.77
C ARG A 565 -19.58 -19.95 -4.85
N ILE A 566 -19.20 -18.72 -5.15
CA ILE A 566 -18.32 -17.92 -4.28
C ILE A 566 -19.00 -17.70 -2.91
N ASP A 567 -18.24 -17.85 -1.82
CA ASP A 567 -18.69 -17.44 -0.49
C ASP A 567 -18.65 -15.90 -0.38
N GLU A 568 -19.83 -15.29 -0.43
CA GLU A 568 -20.00 -13.83 -0.38
C GLU A 568 -19.86 -13.26 1.05
N THR A 569 -19.73 -14.10 2.08
CA THR A 569 -19.73 -13.66 3.48
C THR A 569 -18.58 -12.69 3.78
N LYS A 570 -17.36 -13.01 3.32
CA LYS A 570 -16.17 -12.16 3.48
C LYS A 570 -16.35 -10.82 2.77
N TRP A 571 -16.94 -10.84 1.57
CA TRP A 571 -17.11 -9.65 0.74
C TRP A 571 -18.22 -8.73 1.27
N ALA A 572 -19.28 -9.31 1.84
CA ALA A 572 -20.31 -8.57 2.57
C ALA A 572 -19.74 -7.87 3.82
N ASP A 573 -18.89 -8.56 4.59
CA ASP A 573 -18.18 -7.94 5.72
C ASP A 573 -17.26 -6.80 5.25
N LEU A 574 -16.55 -6.97 4.12
CA LEU A 574 -15.71 -5.92 3.54
C LEU A 574 -16.54 -4.71 3.07
N ALA A 575 -17.74 -4.94 2.52
CA ALA A 575 -18.65 -3.86 2.15
C ALA A 575 -19.11 -3.03 3.36
N ASP A 576 -19.52 -3.68 4.46
CA ASP A 576 -19.88 -2.99 5.71
C ASP A 576 -18.69 -2.22 6.28
N TYR A 577 -17.50 -2.84 6.26
CA TYR A 577 -16.26 -2.21 6.69
C TYR A 577 -15.97 -0.93 5.90
N LEU A 578 -15.96 -1.00 4.56
CA LEU A 578 -15.69 0.16 3.70
C LEU A 578 -16.75 1.26 3.87
N ALA A 579 -18.02 0.89 4.01
CA ALA A 579 -19.10 1.84 4.27
C ALA A 579 -18.93 2.61 5.59
N ARG A 580 -18.23 2.04 6.58
CA ARG A 580 -17.91 2.70 7.85
C ARG A 580 -16.68 3.59 7.78
N VAL A 581 -15.62 3.14 7.10
CA VAL A 581 -14.30 3.78 7.21
C VAL A 581 -14.01 4.78 6.11
N LEU A 582 -14.56 4.60 4.91
CA LEU A 582 -14.32 5.47 3.76
C LEU A 582 -15.19 6.72 3.84
N THR A 583 -14.71 7.86 3.34
CA THR A 583 -15.49 9.10 3.18
C THR A 583 -15.04 9.76 1.90
N ILE A 584 -15.99 10.33 1.15
CA ILE A 584 -15.72 10.98 -0.14
C ILE A 584 -16.33 12.38 -0.12
N GLY A 585 -15.49 13.40 -0.11
CA GLY A 585 -15.89 14.80 -0.03
C GLY A 585 -16.78 15.08 1.18
N GLY A 586 -17.90 15.77 0.96
CA GLY A 586 -18.91 16.02 2.00
C GLY A 586 -19.86 14.85 2.27
N ALA A 587 -19.84 13.80 1.44
CA ALA A 587 -20.75 12.66 1.56
C ALA A 587 -20.15 11.60 2.50
N LYS A 588 -20.82 11.34 3.61
CA LYS A 588 -20.54 10.16 4.43
C LYS A 588 -21.07 8.92 3.70
N THR A 589 -20.29 7.85 3.64
CA THR A 589 -20.71 6.57 3.05
C THR A 589 -21.68 5.79 3.95
N GLY A 590 -21.87 6.23 5.20
CA GLY A 590 -22.87 5.72 6.14
C GLY A 590 -22.92 6.51 7.46
N THR A 591 -24.03 6.43 8.18
CA THR A 591 -24.15 6.89 9.57
C THR A 591 -23.80 5.75 10.50
N TRP A 592 -22.57 5.73 11.01
CA TRP A 592 -22.14 4.77 12.03
C TRP A 592 -22.34 5.35 13.44
N SER A 593 -22.89 4.54 14.33
CA SER A 593 -23.07 4.87 15.75
C SER A 593 -22.06 4.09 16.60
N ALA A 594 -21.23 4.82 17.35
CA ALA A 594 -20.30 4.23 18.31
C ALA A 594 -21.02 3.33 19.33
N THR A 595 -22.25 3.68 19.68
CA THR A 595 -23.12 2.90 20.55
C THR A 595 -23.44 1.53 19.95
N ASP A 596 -23.65 1.44 18.64
CA ASP A 596 -23.94 0.17 17.95
C ASP A 596 -22.73 -0.75 17.92
N GLU A 597 -21.51 -0.22 17.78
CA GLU A 597 -20.28 -1.03 17.88
C GLU A 597 -20.06 -1.56 19.30
N ILE A 598 -20.23 -0.70 20.31
CA ILE A 598 -20.11 -1.12 21.71
C ILE A 598 -21.17 -2.19 22.03
N HIS A 599 -22.42 -2.01 21.60
CA HIS A 599 -23.46 -3.02 21.80
C HIS A 599 -23.16 -4.32 21.06
N ARG A 600 -22.68 -4.26 19.82
CA ARG A 600 -22.21 -5.43 19.06
C ARG A 600 -21.14 -6.19 19.83
N TYR A 601 -20.12 -5.49 20.31
CA TYR A 601 -19.03 -6.08 21.10
C TYR A 601 -19.50 -6.71 22.42
N ILE A 602 -20.33 -5.99 23.19
CA ILE A 602 -20.89 -6.49 24.45
C ILE A 602 -21.73 -7.74 24.21
N ASN A 603 -22.57 -7.73 23.17
CA ASN A 603 -23.41 -8.87 22.83
C ASN A 603 -22.60 -10.09 22.41
N ALA A 604 -21.51 -9.90 21.65
CA ALA A 604 -20.60 -10.99 21.28
C ALA A 604 -19.92 -11.63 22.50
N LYS A 605 -19.69 -10.88 23.58
CA LYS A 605 -19.04 -11.37 24.81
C LYS A 605 -19.96 -12.02 25.85
N LYS A 606 -21.27 -12.11 25.62
CA LYS A 606 -22.21 -12.73 26.58
C LYS A 606 -21.98 -14.25 26.70
N ALA A 607 -21.98 -14.77 27.93
CA ALA A 607 -21.49 -16.10 28.30
C ALA A 607 -22.30 -17.31 27.77
N ARG A 608 -23.53 -17.11 27.29
CA ARG A 608 -24.33 -18.14 26.61
C ARG A 608 -24.56 -17.71 25.16
N GLY A 609 -23.95 -18.43 24.21
CA GLY A 609 -24.16 -18.22 22.77
C GLY A 609 -23.39 -17.03 22.16
N GLY A 610 -22.43 -16.42 22.87
CA GLY A 610 -21.62 -15.33 22.34
C GLY A 610 -20.77 -15.75 21.13
N ARG A 611 -20.80 -14.96 20.06
CA ARG A 611 -19.93 -15.14 18.88
C ARG A 611 -18.48 -14.83 19.26
N ALA A 612 -17.54 -15.58 18.68
CA ALA A 612 -16.11 -15.28 18.86
C ALA A 612 -15.78 -13.90 18.25
N VAL A 613 -14.89 -13.17 18.91
CA VAL A 613 -14.46 -11.82 18.53
C VAL A 613 -13.06 -11.93 17.92
N CYS A 614 -12.74 -11.09 16.94
CA CYS A 614 -11.42 -11.08 16.34
C CYS A 614 -10.33 -10.82 17.39
N ALA A 615 -9.30 -11.66 17.41
CA ALA A 615 -8.18 -11.50 18.33
C ALA A 615 -7.30 -10.28 18.03
N MET A 616 -7.26 -9.84 16.77
CA MET A 616 -6.42 -8.74 16.29
C MET A 616 -7.06 -7.37 16.51
N CYS A 617 -8.18 -7.10 15.84
CA CYS A 617 -8.83 -5.79 15.91
C CYS A 617 -9.95 -5.71 16.95
N GLY A 618 -10.47 -6.83 17.45
CA GLY A 618 -11.61 -6.84 18.37
C GLY A 618 -12.98 -6.69 17.69
N ASP A 619 -13.06 -6.71 16.35
CA ASP A 619 -14.32 -6.67 15.61
C ASP A 619 -15.15 -7.96 15.74
N VAL A 620 -16.45 -7.83 15.44
CA VAL A 620 -17.46 -8.89 15.47
C VAL A 620 -17.86 -9.43 14.09
N TYR A 621 -17.14 -9.05 13.03
CA TYR A 621 -17.30 -9.63 11.70
C TYR A 621 -17.14 -11.15 11.72
N THR A 622 -17.47 -11.82 10.62
CA THR A 622 -17.38 -13.28 10.51
C THR A 622 -15.98 -13.74 10.89
N VAL A 623 -15.89 -14.65 11.86
CA VAL A 623 -14.62 -15.11 12.39
C VAL A 623 -14.38 -16.58 12.07
N THR A 624 -13.16 -16.89 11.64
CA THR A 624 -12.69 -18.25 11.37
C THR A 624 -11.45 -18.54 12.20
N LYS A 625 -11.19 -19.82 12.49
CA LYS A 625 -9.89 -20.22 13.05
C LYS A 625 -8.91 -20.26 11.89
N PRO A 626 -7.87 -19.41 11.87
CA PRO A 626 -6.93 -19.37 10.78
C PRO A 626 -6.10 -20.65 10.76
N LYS A 627 -5.91 -21.22 9.58
CA LYS A 627 -4.91 -22.25 9.32
C LYS A 627 -3.57 -21.57 9.00
N GLU A 628 -2.45 -22.21 9.33
CA GLU A 628 -1.10 -21.68 9.09
C GLU A 628 -0.85 -21.29 7.63
N THR A 629 -1.54 -21.94 6.70
CA THR A 629 -1.43 -21.71 5.25
C THR A 629 -2.02 -20.38 4.78
N VAL A 630 -2.79 -19.67 5.62
CA VAL A 630 -3.58 -18.48 5.25
C VAL A 630 -3.20 -17.23 6.05
N ILE A 631 -2.22 -17.35 6.96
CA ILE A 631 -1.75 -16.24 7.80
C ILE A 631 -0.24 -16.09 7.70
N ALA A 632 0.23 -14.85 7.58
CA ALA A 632 1.65 -14.55 7.45
C ALA A 632 2.46 -15.10 8.65
N PHE A 633 1.98 -14.88 9.86
CA PHE A 633 2.65 -15.29 11.09
C PHE A 633 1.99 -16.51 11.74
N GLN A 634 2.75 -17.28 12.54
CA GLN A 634 2.23 -18.40 13.32
C GLN A 634 0.99 -17.99 14.14
N PRO A 635 -0.06 -18.85 14.24
CA PRO A 635 -1.29 -18.52 14.98
C PRO A 635 -1.02 -18.12 16.45
N GLY A 636 0.09 -18.60 17.03
CA GLY A 636 0.50 -18.34 18.41
C GLY A 636 1.04 -16.93 18.69
N VAL A 637 1.38 -16.13 17.68
CA VAL A 637 1.88 -14.75 17.89
C VAL A 637 0.75 -13.79 18.27
N TYR A 638 -0.49 -14.12 17.96
CA TYR A 638 -1.66 -13.27 18.21
C TYR A 638 -2.24 -13.43 19.64
N THR A 639 -1.37 -13.72 20.63
CA THR A 639 -1.74 -14.27 21.95
C THR A 639 -2.03 -13.25 23.06
N ALA A 640 -2.12 -11.94 22.77
CA ALA A 640 -2.25 -10.91 23.81
C ALA A 640 -3.57 -10.90 24.63
N ARG A 641 -4.59 -11.71 24.30
CA ARG A 641 -5.89 -11.73 25.03
C ARG A 641 -6.49 -13.12 25.35
N VAL A 642 -5.74 -14.11 25.85
CA VAL A 642 -6.30 -15.48 26.07
C VAL A 642 -7.04 -15.42 27.40
N LYS A 643 -8.21 -16.07 27.51
CA LYS A 643 -8.78 -16.32 28.84
C LYS A 643 -7.85 -17.29 29.58
N LEU A 644 -7.45 -16.95 30.81
CA LEU A 644 -6.69 -17.86 31.67
C LEU A 644 -7.40 -19.23 31.73
N GLY A 645 -6.71 -20.31 31.36
CA GLY A 645 -7.24 -21.69 31.36
C GLY A 645 -7.90 -22.18 30.07
N ALA A 646 -7.76 -21.49 28.92
CA ALA A 646 -8.29 -21.98 27.64
C ALA A 646 -7.54 -23.23 27.13
N SER A 647 -8.29 -24.20 26.57
CA SER A 647 -7.75 -25.50 26.09
C SER A 647 -7.09 -25.46 24.71
N SER A 648 -7.20 -24.35 23.95
CA SER A 648 -6.55 -24.18 22.64
C SER A 648 -5.95 -22.79 22.47
N ASN A 649 -4.74 -22.70 21.93
CA ASN A 649 -4.06 -21.43 21.61
C ASN A 649 -4.50 -20.80 20.27
N THR A 650 -5.24 -21.54 19.42
CA THR A 650 -5.76 -21.05 18.13
C THR A 650 -6.92 -20.09 18.32
N ARG A 651 -6.79 -18.86 17.80
CA ARG A 651 -7.80 -17.80 17.95
C ARG A 651 -8.56 -17.52 16.67
N SER A 652 -9.73 -16.90 16.80
CA SER A 652 -10.52 -16.49 15.64
C SER A 652 -10.02 -15.15 15.07
N LEU A 653 -9.77 -15.09 13.77
CA LEU A 653 -9.55 -13.86 13.01
C LEU A 653 -10.83 -13.50 12.28
N CYS A 654 -11.18 -12.21 12.22
CA CYS A 654 -12.28 -11.79 11.36
C CYS A 654 -11.87 -11.82 9.90
N SER A 655 -12.86 -11.94 9.02
CA SER A 655 -12.77 -11.83 7.56
C SER A 655 -11.86 -10.67 7.09
N ILE A 656 -11.98 -9.49 7.69
CA ILE A 656 -11.15 -8.32 7.34
C ILE A 656 -9.68 -8.50 7.73
N CYS A 657 -9.39 -8.96 8.95
CA CYS A 657 -8.01 -9.22 9.38
C CYS A 657 -7.39 -10.38 8.61
N ALA A 658 -8.17 -11.43 8.32
CA ALA A 658 -7.73 -12.58 7.53
C ALA A 658 -7.39 -12.15 6.10
N LEU A 659 -8.21 -11.30 5.48
CA LEU A 659 -7.92 -10.70 4.17
C LEU A 659 -6.62 -9.90 4.20
N GLU A 660 -6.42 -9.02 5.19
CA GLU A 660 -5.19 -8.24 5.34
C GLU A 660 -3.94 -9.14 5.50
N GLN A 661 -4.05 -10.25 6.24
CA GLN A 661 -2.93 -11.20 6.37
C GLN A 661 -2.64 -11.93 5.06
N LEU A 662 -3.67 -12.35 4.33
CA LEU A 662 -3.49 -12.98 3.02
C LEU A 662 -2.88 -12.00 2.02
N LEU A 663 -3.35 -10.75 1.99
CA LEU A 663 -2.77 -9.71 1.15
C LEU A 663 -1.28 -9.48 1.47
N ARG A 664 -0.88 -9.54 2.74
CA ARG A 664 0.54 -9.47 3.11
C ARG A 664 1.34 -10.65 2.55
N GLN A 665 0.84 -11.87 2.69
CA GLN A 665 1.52 -13.06 2.17
C GLN A 665 1.68 -13.04 0.64
N LEU A 666 0.69 -12.48 -0.05
CA LEU A 666 0.68 -12.43 -1.50
C LEU A 666 1.52 -11.27 -2.03
N PHE A 667 1.41 -10.07 -1.44
CA PHE A 667 1.94 -8.84 -2.02
C PHE A 667 3.16 -8.24 -1.29
N VAL A 668 3.62 -8.85 -0.19
CA VAL A 668 4.91 -8.48 0.42
C VAL A 668 5.96 -9.48 -0.04
N ASP A 669 6.96 -8.99 -0.76
CA ASP A 669 8.01 -9.83 -1.32
C ASP A 669 8.76 -10.61 -0.23
N ASN A 670 9.09 -11.86 -0.55
CA ASN A 670 9.82 -12.80 0.30
C ASN A 670 9.16 -13.07 1.67
N LEU A 671 7.88 -12.79 1.85
CA LEU A 671 7.17 -13.16 3.06
C LEU A 671 6.65 -14.60 2.94
N ASP A 672 7.25 -15.50 3.72
CA ASP A 672 6.77 -16.89 3.83
C ASP A 672 5.43 -16.98 4.62
N SER A 673 5.06 -18.17 5.09
CA SER A 673 3.91 -18.37 5.98
C SER A 673 4.31 -19.13 7.25
N GLY A 674 3.68 -18.82 8.38
CA GLY A 674 3.85 -19.59 9.61
C GLY A 674 5.26 -19.47 10.19
N SER A 675 5.91 -20.60 10.49
CA SER A 675 7.19 -20.66 11.23
C SER A 675 8.34 -20.13 10.41
N ARG A 676 8.30 -20.34 9.09
CA ARG A 676 9.32 -19.85 8.15
C ARG A 676 9.44 -18.33 8.18
N VAL A 677 8.35 -17.59 8.38
CA VAL A 677 8.41 -16.12 8.55
C VAL A 677 9.15 -15.71 9.82
N GLU A 678 8.98 -16.46 10.90
CA GLU A 678 9.67 -16.18 12.16
C GLU A 678 11.18 -16.44 12.02
N GLU A 679 11.56 -17.48 11.27
CA GLU A 679 12.95 -17.80 10.93
C GLU A 679 13.59 -16.72 10.04
N GLN A 680 12.83 -16.12 9.13
CA GLN A 680 13.30 -15.01 8.29
C GLN A 680 13.67 -13.75 9.09
N ARG A 681 13.22 -13.62 10.35
CA ARG A 681 13.48 -12.46 11.23
C ARG A 681 13.16 -11.11 10.57
N VAL A 682 12.11 -11.06 9.77
CA VAL A 682 11.70 -9.87 9.01
C VAL A 682 11.65 -8.63 9.91
N ARG A 683 12.22 -7.52 9.44
CA ARG A 683 12.19 -6.21 10.11
C ARG A 683 11.42 -5.23 9.24
N TYR A 684 10.36 -4.65 9.80
CA TYR A 684 9.56 -3.65 9.12
C TYR A 684 10.10 -2.25 9.44
N LEU A 685 10.45 -1.50 8.40
CA LEU A 685 10.69 -0.06 8.49
C LEU A 685 9.52 0.66 7.81
N SER A 686 8.72 1.37 8.59
CA SER A 686 7.59 2.16 8.08
C SER A 686 7.94 3.63 8.15
N LEU A 687 7.99 4.33 7.00
CA LEU A 687 8.07 5.78 6.96
C LEU A 687 6.66 6.36 6.86
N TYR A 688 6.24 7.02 7.93
CA TYR A 688 4.93 7.67 7.99
C TYR A 688 5.13 9.18 7.94
N PRO A 689 4.64 9.87 6.89
CA PRO A 689 4.81 11.30 6.82
C PRO A 689 3.98 11.99 7.91
N SER A 690 4.55 13.03 8.50
CA SER A 690 3.82 13.92 9.41
C SER A 690 2.95 14.94 8.66
N TYR A 691 3.13 15.06 7.34
CA TYR A 691 2.49 16.02 6.44
C TYR A 691 1.99 15.32 5.17
N PHE A 692 1.30 16.05 4.30
CA PHE A 692 0.93 15.54 2.99
C PHE A 692 2.17 15.37 2.10
N PHE A 693 2.18 14.32 1.29
CA PHE A 693 3.02 14.23 0.12
C PHE A 693 2.36 14.94 -1.06
N THR A 694 3.19 15.56 -1.88
CA THR A 694 2.89 15.95 -3.27
C THR A 694 3.30 14.82 -4.21
N PRO A 695 2.87 14.82 -5.48
CA PRO A 695 3.40 13.92 -6.50
C PRO A 695 4.94 13.79 -6.52
N GLU A 696 5.68 14.90 -6.42
CA GLU A 696 7.15 14.91 -6.44
C GLU A 696 7.74 14.22 -5.22
N THR A 697 7.23 14.55 -4.03
CA THR A 697 7.73 13.96 -2.78
C THR A 697 7.30 12.50 -2.61
N LEU A 698 6.14 12.11 -3.15
CA LEU A 698 5.72 10.72 -3.22
C LEU A 698 6.67 9.89 -4.09
N TYR A 699 7.02 10.40 -5.27
CA TYR A 699 8.00 9.73 -6.16
C TYR A 699 9.39 9.67 -5.54
N LEU A 700 9.79 10.72 -4.79
CA LEU A 700 11.04 10.72 -4.04
C LEU A 700 11.08 9.59 -3.02
N VAL A 701 10.01 9.44 -2.23
CA VAL A 701 9.88 8.37 -1.23
C VAL A 701 9.85 7.00 -1.91
N TRP A 702 9.18 6.88 -3.05
CA TRP A 702 9.19 5.64 -3.85
C TRP A 702 10.60 5.27 -4.32
N ARG A 703 11.35 6.22 -4.89
CA ARG A 703 12.76 6.02 -5.28
C ARG A 703 13.64 5.67 -4.08
N PHE A 704 13.39 6.28 -2.92
CA PHE A 704 14.06 5.89 -1.68
C PHE A 704 13.79 4.43 -1.32
N TYR A 705 12.52 3.98 -1.34
CA TYR A 705 12.17 2.58 -1.03
C TYR A 705 12.83 1.60 -2.00
N LEU A 706 12.79 1.88 -3.31
CA LEU A 706 13.44 1.04 -4.33
C LEU A 706 14.95 0.94 -4.13
N ASN A 707 15.61 2.04 -3.76
CA ASN A 707 17.03 2.01 -3.47
C ASN A 707 17.35 1.26 -2.17
N PHE A 708 16.47 1.36 -1.18
CA PHE A 708 16.68 0.78 0.15
C PHE A 708 16.42 -0.73 0.20
N GLN A 709 15.49 -1.26 -0.60
CA GLN A 709 15.09 -2.68 -0.57
C GLN A 709 16.25 -3.66 -0.84
N HIS A 710 17.30 -3.20 -1.52
CA HIS A 710 18.45 -4.04 -1.89
C HIS A 710 19.71 -3.78 -1.05
N VAL A 711 19.64 -2.96 0.02
CA VAL A 711 20.82 -2.62 0.82
C VAL A 711 21.13 -3.73 1.84
N ARG A 712 22.31 -4.34 1.74
CA ARG A 712 22.82 -5.26 2.78
C ARG A 712 23.65 -4.49 3.79
N PHE A 713 23.07 -4.16 4.94
CA PHE A 713 23.72 -3.41 6.02
C PHE A 713 25.09 -3.99 6.45
N SER A 714 25.27 -5.32 6.39
CA SER A 714 26.49 -5.99 6.84
C SER A 714 27.67 -5.82 5.89
N SER A 715 27.44 -5.64 4.59
CA SER A 715 28.49 -5.68 3.56
C SER A 715 28.56 -4.41 2.74
N ASP A 716 27.43 -3.87 2.28
CA ASP A 716 27.40 -2.68 1.43
C ASP A 716 27.73 -1.42 2.23
N LEU A 717 27.04 -1.20 3.35
CA LEU A 717 27.25 -0.02 4.19
C LEU A 717 28.64 -0.01 4.82
N ARG A 718 29.09 -1.17 5.32
CA ARG A 718 30.43 -1.30 5.91
C ARG A 718 31.53 -0.98 4.91
N ARG A 719 31.40 -1.46 3.67
CA ARG A 719 32.38 -1.23 2.61
C ARG A 719 32.35 0.22 2.13
N ALA A 720 31.16 0.80 1.94
CA ALA A 720 31.02 2.22 1.58
C ALA A 720 31.63 3.16 2.64
N LEU A 721 31.45 2.86 3.93
CA LEU A 721 32.07 3.61 5.03
C LEU A 721 33.58 3.42 5.09
N GLN A 722 34.08 2.20 4.85
CA GLN A 722 35.53 1.94 4.78
C GLN A 722 36.18 2.67 3.61
N ASP A 723 35.57 2.63 2.44
CA ASP A 723 36.03 3.35 1.25
C ASP A 723 36.07 4.86 1.49
N ALA A 724 35.04 5.41 2.16
CA ALA A 724 35.01 6.83 2.52
C ALA A 724 36.05 7.23 3.57
N LEU A 725 36.36 6.35 4.54
CA LEU A 725 37.41 6.57 5.53
C LEU A 725 38.83 6.43 4.94
N LEU A 726 38.96 5.77 3.79
CA LEU A 726 40.22 5.57 3.06
C LEU A 726 40.38 6.55 1.87
N ALA A 727 39.36 7.37 1.59
CA ALA A 727 39.44 8.44 0.60
C ALA A 727 40.28 9.61 1.18
N PRO A 728 41.26 10.15 0.42
CA PRO A 728 42.19 11.18 0.89
C PRO A 728 41.56 12.53 1.21
#